data_AF-A0A9P5K2K0-F1
#
_entry.id   AF-A0A9P5K2K0-F1
#
_cell.length_a   1.000
_cell.length_b   1.000
_cell.length_c   1.000
_cell.angle_alpha   90.00
_cell.angle_beta   90.00
_cell.angle_gamma   90.00
#
_symmetry.space_group_name_H-M   'P 1'
#
loop_
_entity.id
_entity.type
_entity.pdbx_description
1 polymer ?
#
loop_
_entity_poly.entity_id
_entity_poly.type
_entity_poly.pdbx_seq_one_letter_code
_entity_poly.pdbx_strand_id
1 'polypeptide(L)'
;MTPAILALPNGLFRLQCHLKSLLLAPSFPTLKAFSSSLAFDEETPAMKALKDIPYTSASPDPSVFESWSDEYDRVRFSKAVLAQRPTGKVASSWSANQDYHASGVLEQLSRSGKFAVAEEVRQDLVEMNTPIRPSNVYFSVASNVLCQRPWPPNRAEMFKNWLSLLPSMTSDNTAPDIAQLKSALLFNSKHLDLETVAHFGIILSSKGYIRKVGATVVACITRYADPDVSSRFLDEMIAANDGYKRSTTHKVSTRKDKDKATARRLWCIAVRTHCTAGRPEVALQMTKRAHEYGFQLTKYTYEYLLGKLEADGLNDLAAEVRALPCCGSLDVAKSRLVEDVSGLTSIPPISRKQSMVMNQAIALAILKRSSRSGLPAHVVDIVPYFDIYKTHLRGNRAENQLRSGAYRISLTAASTVLLAEQLHHHRRGQFIHVLWVFEKYFHAVGVPSEDVTRRLWKRKHYPPHLRLHRDLPARITDTTFNLPSKLWPTGHHTALVWTALVHLCESEEELFALYHLLLQSSARFQKPTVGYHQHPSQGRDSISFPVPAPADRFDAGHFRAFLIAFTLFRDVNYGLRVLDDMQDRGIAPSAEILSTAAALQARYGEPALALRMLDIVRGLLERNAAVEVGLLEVEVGVGVGERTKKQQRLLFAYTRVLRGLVDRGELKQARQVAELLHSHLGYVEGGGGSRDARADAVLQFLRLLEVKGPSAKPEPLKDYFYPFLKKRDPEVCLFSNLKKCLLYFPPSSISKLPSFPVGGKTFCYAFIRWDSRRVVRPLAQLIKTLNAAPGSHANSL
;
A
#
# COMPACT_ATOMS: atom_id res chain seq x y z
N MET A 1 40.63 -30.43 19.55
CA MET A 1 41.51 -29.32 19.13
C MET A 1 41.06 -28.85 17.75
N THR A 2 40.45 -27.68 17.70
CA THR A 2 39.82 -27.01 16.53
C THR A 2 40.83 -26.22 15.70
N PRO A 3 40.53 -25.94 14.41
CA PRO A 3 40.00 -24.62 14.09
C PRO A 3 38.89 -24.61 13.02
N ALA A 4 37.84 -23.83 13.29
CA ALA A 4 36.83 -23.40 12.33
C ALA A 4 36.92 -21.88 12.18
N ILE A 5 37.25 -21.40 10.98
CA ILE A 5 37.26 -19.97 10.63
C ILE A 5 35.91 -19.64 10.01
N LEU A 6 35.07 -18.95 10.79
CA LEU A 6 33.78 -18.40 10.37
C LEU A 6 34.01 -17.03 9.70
N ALA A 7 33.52 -16.90 8.47
CA ALA A 7 33.41 -15.61 7.79
C ALA A 7 32.23 -14.79 8.36
N LEU A 8 32.55 -13.70 9.05
CA LEU A 8 31.62 -12.66 9.48
C LEU A 8 31.18 -11.76 8.30
N PRO A 9 29.93 -11.24 8.27
CA PRO A 9 29.55 -10.23 7.30
C PRO A 9 29.97 -8.83 7.76
N ASN A 10 30.72 -8.13 6.91
CA ASN A 10 31.20 -6.76 7.03
C ASN A 10 30.05 -5.71 7.09
N GLY A 11 29.42 -5.58 8.25
CA GLY A 11 28.29 -4.67 8.49
C GLY A 11 28.61 -3.38 9.28
N LEU A 12 29.83 -3.17 9.78
CA LEU A 12 30.11 -2.10 10.76
C LEU A 12 30.88 -0.87 10.24
N PHE A 13 31.37 -0.87 9.00
CA PHE A 13 32.16 0.27 8.47
C PHE A 13 31.38 1.38 7.74
N ARG A 14 30.04 1.35 7.72
CA ARG A 14 29.23 2.36 7.00
C ARG A 14 28.63 3.49 7.85
N LEU A 15 28.95 3.58 9.14
CA LEU A 15 28.33 4.56 10.05
C LEU A 15 29.11 5.88 10.23
N GLN A 16 30.33 6.01 9.71
CA GLN A 16 31.12 7.24 9.89
C GLN A 16 30.78 8.38 8.91
N CYS A 17 30.12 8.10 7.78
CA CYS A 17 29.92 9.12 6.73
C CYS A 17 28.60 9.90 6.82
N HIS A 18 27.63 9.47 7.64
CA HIS A 18 26.32 10.16 7.72
C HIS A 18 26.16 11.14 8.88
N LEU A 19 27.00 11.07 9.91
CA LEU A 19 26.92 11.97 11.06
C LEU A 19 27.50 13.37 10.82
N LYS A 20 28.30 13.58 9.76
CA LYS A 20 28.84 14.91 9.41
C LYS A 20 27.85 15.82 8.65
N SER A 21 26.73 15.28 8.15
CA SER A 21 25.76 16.07 7.36
C SER A 21 24.63 16.72 8.19
N LEU A 22 24.57 16.45 9.49
CA LEU A 22 23.46 16.90 10.36
C LEU A 22 23.85 18.01 11.36
N LEU A 23 25.09 18.51 11.33
CA LEU A 23 25.60 19.49 12.31
C LEU A 23 26.08 20.83 11.73
N LEU A 24 25.79 21.14 10.47
CA LEU A 24 26.10 22.44 9.87
C LEU A 24 24.88 22.97 9.11
N ALA A 25 23.99 23.65 9.83
CA ALA A 25 23.04 24.57 9.23
C ALA A 25 23.67 25.98 9.25
N PRO A 26 24.01 26.60 8.10
CA PRO A 26 24.31 28.01 8.08
C PRO A 26 23.00 28.78 8.07
N SER A 27 22.80 29.62 9.08
CA SER A 27 21.87 30.74 9.04
C SER A 27 22.35 31.75 8.01
N PHE A 28 21.67 31.87 6.87
CA PHE A 28 21.91 32.97 5.93
C PHE A 28 20.91 34.12 6.18
N PRO A 29 21.37 35.38 6.21
CA PRO A 29 20.50 36.52 6.30
C PRO A 29 19.81 36.79 4.95
N THR A 30 18.54 37.14 5.00
CA THR A 30 17.75 37.61 3.86
C THR A 30 18.28 38.95 3.35
N LEU A 31 19.03 38.95 2.25
CA LEU A 31 19.24 40.13 1.42
C LEU A 31 18.23 40.10 0.27
N LYS A 32 17.37 41.12 0.23
CA LYS A 32 16.50 41.43 -0.90
C LYS A 32 17.37 41.84 -2.09
N ALA A 33 17.57 40.93 -3.03
CA ALA A 33 18.00 41.28 -4.38
C ALA A 33 16.75 41.57 -5.22
N PHE A 34 16.59 42.82 -5.65
CA PHE A 34 15.67 43.17 -6.73
C PHE A 34 16.21 42.54 -8.02
N SER A 35 15.64 41.42 -8.44
CA SER A 35 15.84 40.87 -9.78
C SER A 35 14.71 41.35 -10.67
N SER A 36 14.99 42.41 -11.43
CA SER A 36 14.19 42.81 -12.57
C SER A 36 14.47 41.86 -13.74
N SER A 37 13.81 40.71 -13.74
CA SER A 37 13.59 39.92 -14.95
C SER A 37 12.09 39.74 -15.12
N LEU A 38 11.49 40.67 -15.85
CA LEU A 38 10.13 40.57 -16.36
C LEU A 38 10.10 39.39 -17.34
N ALA A 39 9.55 38.27 -16.91
CA ALA A 39 9.05 37.25 -17.81
C ALA A 39 7.77 37.79 -18.45
N PHE A 40 7.86 38.28 -19.68
CA PHE A 40 6.67 38.51 -20.50
C PHE A 40 6.30 37.17 -21.14
N ASP A 41 5.22 36.55 -20.65
CA ASP A 41 4.57 35.38 -21.26
C ASP A 41 3.70 35.76 -22.49
N GLU A 42 3.61 37.05 -22.83
CA GLU A 42 2.88 37.51 -24.02
C GLU A 42 3.82 37.59 -25.22
N GLU A 43 3.64 36.64 -26.16
CA GLU A 43 4.18 36.77 -27.50
C GLU A 43 3.74 38.10 -28.12
N THR A 44 4.71 38.97 -28.39
CA THR A 44 4.42 40.25 -29.04
C THR A 44 3.76 40.01 -30.41
N PRO A 45 2.91 40.92 -30.90
CA PRO A 45 2.32 40.82 -32.22
C PRO A 45 3.36 40.62 -33.34
N ALA A 46 4.57 41.14 -33.16
CA ALA A 46 5.69 40.92 -34.07
C ALA A 46 6.20 39.46 -34.05
N MET A 47 6.22 38.79 -32.90
CA MET A 47 6.58 37.37 -32.80
C MET A 47 5.53 36.46 -33.46
N LYS A 48 4.24 36.79 -33.34
CA LYS A 48 3.18 36.08 -34.08
C LYS A 48 3.29 36.31 -35.58
N ALA A 49 3.49 37.56 -36.01
CA ALA A 49 3.69 37.88 -37.42
C ALA A 49 4.92 37.16 -38.01
N LEU A 50 6.01 37.01 -37.26
CA LEU A 50 7.19 36.25 -37.69
C LEU A 50 6.95 34.75 -37.80
N LYS A 51 6.09 34.18 -36.95
CA LYS A 51 5.68 32.76 -37.04
C LYS A 51 4.76 32.49 -38.23
N ASP A 52 3.96 33.49 -38.63
CA ASP A 52 3.03 33.38 -39.75
C ASP A 52 3.72 33.52 -41.13
N ILE A 53 4.99 33.95 -41.18
CA ILE A 53 5.76 33.99 -42.42
C ILE A 53 6.35 32.58 -42.66
N PRO A 54 5.89 31.83 -43.69
CA PRO A 54 6.43 30.52 -43.98
C PRO A 54 7.91 30.65 -44.34
N TYR A 55 8.77 29.92 -43.62
CA TYR A 55 10.18 29.83 -43.96
C TYR A 55 10.30 29.30 -45.39
N THR A 56 11.04 30.02 -46.23
CA THR A 56 11.24 29.61 -47.62
C THR A 56 11.94 28.25 -47.64
N SER A 57 11.31 27.26 -48.27
CA SER A 57 11.86 25.90 -48.42
C SER A 57 13.03 25.81 -49.40
N ALA A 58 13.30 26.89 -50.13
CA ALA A 58 14.50 27.04 -50.94
C ALA A 58 15.72 27.20 -50.02
N SER A 59 16.75 26.38 -50.23
CA SER A 59 18.05 26.57 -49.59
C SER A 59 18.53 28.01 -49.83
N PRO A 60 19.07 28.72 -48.82
CA PRO A 60 19.54 30.09 -48.99
C PRO A 60 20.50 30.19 -50.17
N ASP A 61 20.28 31.17 -51.04
CA ASP A 61 21.12 31.40 -52.21
C ASP A 61 22.56 31.70 -51.76
N PRO A 62 23.55 30.85 -52.07
CA PRO A 62 24.94 31.03 -51.64
C PRO A 62 25.61 32.26 -52.27
N SER A 63 24.97 32.93 -53.23
CA SER A 63 25.44 34.21 -53.78
C SER A 63 25.01 35.42 -52.94
N VAL A 64 23.95 35.27 -52.14
CA VAL A 64 23.42 36.33 -51.25
C VAL A 64 23.86 36.07 -49.81
N PHE A 65 23.93 34.81 -49.39
CA PHE A 65 24.36 34.40 -48.07
C PHE A 65 25.75 33.78 -48.14
N GLU A 66 26.71 34.37 -47.41
CA GLU A 66 28.06 33.83 -47.31
C GLU A 66 28.00 32.37 -46.81
N SER A 67 28.59 31.45 -47.57
CA SER A 67 28.75 30.06 -47.15
C SER A 67 29.54 30.04 -45.82
N TRP A 68 29.11 29.20 -44.87
CA TRP A 68 29.76 29.03 -43.56
C TRP A 68 31.28 28.86 -43.74
N SER A 69 32.02 29.94 -43.55
CA SER A 69 33.47 29.98 -43.76
C SER A 69 34.19 29.76 -42.43
N ASP A 70 35.41 29.23 -42.48
CA ASP A 70 36.31 29.06 -41.32
C ASP A 70 36.53 30.36 -40.52
N GLU A 71 36.19 31.52 -41.08
CA GLU A 71 36.31 32.83 -40.42
C GLU A 71 35.29 32.99 -39.29
N TYR A 72 34.08 32.44 -39.43
CA TYR A 72 33.06 32.47 -38.37
C TYR A 72 33.44 31.59 -37.18
N ASP A 73 34.11 30.46 -37.42
CA ASP A 73 34.67 29.61 -36.35
C ASP A 73 35.88 30.25 -35.65
N ARG A 74 36.53 31.23 -36.30
CA ARG A 74 37.70 31.95 -35.80
C ARG A 74 37.38 33.27 -35.09
N VAL A 75 36.12 33.71 -35.04
CA VAL A 75 35.70 34.84 -34.19
C VAL A 75 35.73 34.41 -32.72
N ARG A 76 36.93 34.17 -32.21
CA ARG A 76 37.21 34.10 -30.78
C ARG A 76 37.02 35.51 -30.25
N PHE A 77 35.98 35.70 -29.45
CA PHE A 77 35.87 36.92 -28.63
C PHE A 77 37.20 37.16 -27.93
N SER A 78 37.84 38.28 -28.28
CA SER A 78 39.14 38.64 -27.71
C SER A 78 39.05 38.56 -26.18
N LYS A 79 39.93 37.74 -25.59
CA LYS A 79 40.08 37.57 -24.13
C LYS A 79 40.20 38.90 -23.37
N ALA A 80 40.49 40.01 -24.05
CA ALA A 80 40.63 41.34 -23.47
C ALA A 80 39.33 41.88 -22.82
N VAL A 81 38.14 41.52 -23.30
CA VAL A 81 36.87 42.05 -22.74
C VAL A 81 36.43 41.30 -21.45
N LEU A 82 36.90 40.08 -21.24
CA LEU A 82 36.61 39.30 -20.02
C LEU A 82 37.62 39.56 -18.88
N ALA A 83 38.69 40.31 -19.12
CA ALA A 83 39.74 40.60 -18.14
C ALA A 83 39.38 41.67 -17.09
N GLN A 84 38.22 42.34 -17.21
CA GLN A 84 37.80 43.40 -16.27
C GLN A 84 36.69 42.99 -15.29
N ARG A 85 36.49 41.69 -15.01
CA ARG A 85 35.63 41.28 -13.89
C ARG A 85 36.43 41.25 -12.58
N PRO A 86 36.01 41.96 -11.52
CA PRO A 86 36.77 42.07 -10.28
C PRO A 86 36.99 40.71 -9.64
N THR A 87 38.24 40.47 -9.29
CA THR A 87 38.80 39.30 -8.63
C THR A 87 38.09 39.01 -7.30
N GLY A 88 37.12 38.11 -7.33
CA GLY A 88 36.41 37.62 -6.15
C GLY A 88 36.21 36.11 -6.19
N LYS A 89 37.21 35.36 -5.72
CA LYS A 89 37.21 33.93 -5.38
C LYS A 89 36.98 32.93 -6.53
N VAL A 90 38.11 32.40 -7.02
CA VAL A 90 38.34 31.02 -7.49
C VAL A 90 37.18 30.41 -8.29
N ALA A 91 36.90 30.99 -9.46
CA ALA A 91 36.29 30.23 -10.54
C ALA A 91 37.37 29.26 -11.04
N SER A 92 37.14 27.96 -10.87
CA SER A 92 37.95 26.91 -11.49
C SER A 92 38.17 27.24 -12.97
N SER A 93 39.33 26.90 -13.53
CA SER A 93 39.66 27.17 -14.92
C SER A 93 38.72 26.39 -15.87
N TRP A 94 37.64 27.01 -16.32
CA TRP A 94 36.89 26.54 -17.49
C TRP A 94 37.79 26.86 -18.69
N SER A 95 38.41 25.82 -19.24
CA SER A 95 39.26 25.90 -20.43
C SER A 95 38.52 26.65 -21.55
N ALA A 96 39.09 27.77 -22.00
CA ALA A 96 38.52 28.63 -23.03
C ALA A 96 38.48 28.01 -24.46
N ASN A 97 38.70 26.70 -24.57
CA ASN A 97 38.54 25.89 -25.78
C ASN A 97 37.40 24.86 -25.63
N GLN A 98 36.40 25.11 -24.78
CA GLN A 98 35.17 24.34 -24.85
C GLN A 98 34.45 24.72 -26.15
N ASP A 99 34.64 23.91 -27.18
CA ASP A 99 33.89 23.95 -28.43
C ASP A 99 32.40 24.22 -28.11
N TYR A 100 31.84 25.26 -28.74
CA TYR A 100 30.44 25.68 -28.58
C TYR A 100 29.49 24.62 -29.16
N HIS A 101 29.44 23.46 -28.52
CA HIS A 101 28.54 22.40 -28.89
C HIS A 101 27.12 22.79 -28.52
N ALA A 102 26.14 22.55 -29.39
CA ALA A 102 24.73 22.92 -29.15
C ALA A 102 24.18 22.32 -27.83
N SER A 103 24.72 21.19 -27.38
CA SER A 103 24.41 20.60 -26.08
C SER A 103 24.85 21.45 -24.88
N GLY A 104 25.78 22.38 -25.05
CA GLY A 104 26.24 23.30 -23.99
C GLY A 104 25.12 24.23 -23.52
N VAL A 105 24.27 24.69 -24.43
CA VAL A 105 23.06 25.47 -24.10
C VAL A 105 22.10 24.62 -23.28
N LEU A 106 21.87 23.37 -23.70
CA LEU A 106 21.00 22.42 -23.00
C LEU A 106 21.50 22.12 -21.58
N GLU A 107 22.81 21.91 -21.41
CA GLU A 107 23.42 21.75 -20.10
C GLU A 107 23.27 23.00 -19.23
N GLN A 108 23.47 24.19 -19.80
CA GLN A 108 23.32 25.45 -19.08
C GLN A 108 21.88 25.66 -18.60
N LEU A 109 20.89 25.41 -19.46
CA LEU A 109 19.47 25.47 -19.10
C LEU A 109 19.13 24.48 -17.98
N SER A 110 19.62 23.25 -18.09
CA SER A 110 19.44 22.21 -17.09
C SER A 110 20.10 22.56 -15.74
N ARG A 111 21.30 23.15 -15.75
CA ARG A 111 21.98 23.67 -14.53
C ARG A 111 21.22 24.85 -13.92
N SER A 112 20.63 25.71 -14.75
CA SER A 112 19.86 26.88 -14.30
C SER A 112 18.46 26.54 -13.77
N GLY A 113 18.01 25.29 -13.88
CA GLY A 113 16.69 24.85 -13.44
C GLY A 113 15.54 25.22 -14.38
N LYS A 114 15.84 25.73 -15.58
CA LYS A 114 14.85 26.08 -16.62
C LYS A 114 14.42 24.85 -17.41
N PHE A 115 13.77 23.90 -16.73
CA PHE A 115 13.52 22.56 -17.28
C PHE A 115 12.52 22.52 -18.45
N ALA A 116 11.52 23.41 -18.48
CA ALA A 116 10.56 23.48 -19.59
C ALA A 116 11.25 23.91 -20.89
N VAL A 117 11.99 25.02 -20.85
CA VAL A 117 12.80 25.50 -21.99
C VAL A 117 13.87 24.48 -22.39
N ALA A 118 14.46 23.78 -21.42
CA ALA A 118 15.39 22.70 -21.73
C ALA A 118 14.73 21.55 -22.51
N GLU A 119 13.46 21.23 -22.25
CA GLU A 119 12.74 20.21 -23.02
C GLU A 119 12.44 20.67 -24.45
N GLU A 120 12.05 21.91 -24.66
CA GLU A 120 11.86 22.50 -26.00
C GLU A 120 13.16 22.43 -26.80
N VAL A 121 14.27 22.95 -26.25
CA VAL A 121 15.58 22.88 -26.91
C VAL A 121 16.01 21.44 -27.16
N ARG A 122 15.69 20.49 -26.27
CA ARG A 122 15.99 19.07 -26.50
C ARG A 122 15.20 18.53 -27.70
N GLN A 123 13.94 18.92 -27.85
CA GLN A 123 13.11 18.51 -28.98
C GLN A 123 13.65 19.09 -30.29
N ASP A 124 13.97 20.38 -30.32
CA ASP A 124 14.57 21.05 -31.47
C ASP A 124 15.88 20.37 -31.90
N LEU A 125 16.76 20.05 -30.94
CA LEU A 125 18.02 19.34 -31.22
C LEU A 125 17.80 17.94 -31.79
N VAL A 126 16.76 17.22 -31.33
CA VAL A 126 16.41 15.90 -31.86
C VAL A 126 15.81 16.02 -33.26
N GLU A 127 14.94 17.00 -33.50
CA GLU A 127 14.33 17.27 -34.80
C GLU A 127 15.37 17.65 -35.86
N MET A 128 16.37 18.45 -35.46
CA MET A 128 17.53 18.80 -36.29
C MET A 128 18.55 17.65 -36.42
N ASN A 129 18.27 16.45 -35.90
CA ASN A 129 19.19 15.31 -35.85
C ASN A 129 20.57 15.65 -35.23
N THR A 130 20.63 16.64 -34.34
CA THR A 130 21.86 17.05 -33.67
C THR A 130 22.15 16.13 -32.50
N PRO A 131 23.30 15.42 -32.48
CA PRO A 131 23.60 14.47 -31.41
C PRO A 131 23.78 15.19 -30.06
N ILE A 132 22.96 14.85 -29.07
CA ILE A 132 23.07 15.41 -27.72
C ILE A 132 24.14 14.65 -26.92
N ARG A 133 25.20 15.35 -26.49
CA ARG A 133 26.27 14.77 -25.67
C ARG A 133 25.72 14.31 -24.31
N PRO A 134 26.01 13.07 -23.86
CA PRO A 134 25.57 12.62 -22.54
C PRO A 134 26.19 13.43 -21.40
N SER A 135 25.40 13.78 -20.39
CA SER A 135 25.84 14.61 -19.27
C SER A 135 25.17 14.25 -17.96
N ASN A 136 25.91 14.32 -16.85
CA ASN A 136 25.39 14.10 -15.51
C ASN A 136 24.36 15.16 -15.10
N VAL A 137 24.37 16.33 -15.74
CA VAL A 137 23.43 17.43 -15.45
C VAL A 137 21.99 17.01 -15.74
N TYR A 138 21.74 16.20 -16.76
CA TYR A 138 20.38 15.78 -17.15
C TYR A 138 19.69 14.92 -16.09
N PHE A 139 20.44 14.43 -15.11
CA PHE A 139 19.88 13.77 -13.93
C PHE A 139 18.90 14.67 -13.17
N SER A 140 19.20 15.97 -13.01
CA SER A 140 18.33 16.91 -12.32
C SER A 140 17.01 17.12 -13.07
N VAL A 141 17.06 17.10 -14.40
CA VAL A 141 15.88 17.23 -15.26
C VAL A 141 15.01 15.99 -15.18
N ALA A 142 15.60 14.79 -15.31
CA ALA A 142 14.88 13.54 -15.10
C ALA A 142 14.23 13.46 -13.70
N SER A 143 14.92 13.94 -12.67
CA SER A 143 14.39 14.03 -11.31
C SER A 143 13.23 15.04 -11.20
N ASN A 144 13.34 16.17 -11.91
CA ASN A 144 12.27 17.17 -11.98
C ASN A 144 11.00 16.59 -12.61
N VAL A 145 11.11 15.87 -13.73
CA VAL A 145 9.98 15.17 -14.38
C VAL A 145 9.25 14.22 -13.41
N LEU A 146 9.99 13.52 -12.54
CA LEU A 146 9.37 12.66 -11.53
C LEU A 146 8.69 13.44 -10.38
N CYS A 147 9.18 14.63 -10.08
CA CYS A 147 8.70 15.48 -8.98
C CYS A 147 7.55 16.41 -9.40
N GLN A 148 7.34 16.68 -10.69
CA GLN A 148 6.27 17.54 -11.20
C GLN A 148 4.88 17.04 -10.76
N ARG A 149 4.01 17.97 -10.33
CA ARG A 149 2.61 17.73 -9.94
C ARG A 149 1.76 18.87 -10.49
N PRO A 150 0.67 18.62 -11.26
CA PRO A 150 0.16 17.30 -11.68
C PRO A 150 1.15 16.53 -12.57
N TRP A 151 0.90 15.24 -12.80
CA TRP A 151 1.75 14.43 -13.66
C TRP A 151 1.55 14.81 -15.13
N PRO A 152 2.61 15.03 -15.91
CA PRO A 152 2.46 15.22 -17.34
C PRO A 152 1.92 13.93 -17.99
N PRO A 153 1.06 14.02 -19.02
CA PRO A 153 0.45 12.85 -19.65
C PRO A 153 1.49 11.90 -20.27
N ASN A 154 2.59 12.46 -20.81
CA ASN A 154 3.72 11.74 -21.41
C ASN A 154 4.90 11.60 -20.43
N ARG A 155 4.65 11.53 -19.11
CA ARG A 155 5.70 11.48 -18.08
C ARG A 155 6.73 10.39 -18.32
N ALA A 156 6.29 9.18 -18.67
CA ALA A 156 7.17 8.04 -18.89
C ALA A 156 8.13 8.30 -20.07
N GLU A 157 7.62 8.87 -21.15
CA GLU A 157 8.39 9.23 -22.34
C GLU A 157 9.36 10.38 -22.08
N MET A 158 8.91 11.47 -21.45
CA MET A 158 9.80 12.58 -21.05
C MET A 158 10.92 12.06 -20.16
N PHE A 159 10.58 11.24 -19.16
CA PHE A 159 11.56 10.65 -18.26
C PHE A 159 12.54 9.75 -19.00
N LYS A 160 12.05 8.88 -19.90
CA LYS A 160 12.86 8.01 -20.77
C LYS A 160 13.83 8.83 -21.61
N ASN A 161 13.38 9.90 -22.24
CA ASN A 161 14.18 10.79 -23.09
C ASN A 161 15.33 11.42 -22.30
N TRP A 162 15.05 12.02 -21.15
CA TRP A 162 16.11 12.61 -20.30
C TRP A 162 17.06 11.57 -19.71
N LEU A 163 16.54 10.42 -19.28
CA LEU A 163 17.36 9.34 -18.71
C LEU A 163 18.30 8.74 -19.77
N SER A 164 17.87 8.70 -21.04
CA SER A 164 18.70 8.24 -22.16
C SER A 164 19.95 9.10 -22.39
N LEU A 165 19.94 10.36 -21.95
CA LEU A 165 21.06 11.30 -22.05
C LEU A 165 22.07 11.18 -20.90
N LEU A 166 21.86 10.30 -19.92
CA LEU A 166 22.84 10.09 -18.86
C LEU A 166 24.14 9.45 -19.41
N PRO A 167 25.31 9.76 -18.83
CA PRO A 167 26.56 9.11 -19.22
C PRO A 167 26.53 7.60 -18.89
N SER A 168 27.39 6.85 -19.57
CA SER A 168 27.62 5.44 -19.25
C SER A 168 28.52 5.31 -18.03
N MET A 169 28.47 4.18 -17.32
CA MET A 169 29.28 3.98 -16.11
C MET A 169 30.80 4.02 -16.37
N THR A 170 31.25 3.78 -17.61
CA THR A 170 32.66 3.84 -18.02
C THR A 170 33.17 5.23 -18.35
N SER A 171 32.31 6.19 -18.67
CA SER A 171 32.74 7.50 -19.19
C SER A 171 33.06 8.52 -18.09
N ASP A 172 32.64 8.30 -16.86
CA ASP A 172 32.79 9.29 -15.78
C ASP A 172 33.05 8.63 -14.42
N ASN A 173 34.06 9.09 -13.68
CA ASN A 173 34.37 8.61 -12.33
C ASN A 173 33.32 9.09 -11.31
N THR A 174 32.57 10.14 -11.64
CA THR A 174 31.51 10.67 -10.79
C THR A 174 30.19 9.99 -11.12
N ALA A 175 29.89 8.90 -10.41
CA ALA A 175 28.61 8.24 -10.59
C ALA A 175 27.47 9.15 -10.12
N PRO A 176 26.43 9.39 -10.94
CA PRO A 176 25.28 10.19 -10.52
C PRO A 176 24.59 9.55 -9.31
N ASP A 177 23.89 10.37 -8.52
CA ASP A 177 23.14 9.90 -7.34
C ASP A 177 21.86 9.16 -7.73
N ILE A 178 22.03 7.99 -8.37
CA ILE A 178 20.94 7.11 -8.80
C ILE A 178 20.03 6.73 -7.61
N ALA A 179 20.49 6.84 -6.36
CA ALA A 179 19.66 6.58 -5.20
C ALA A 179 18.50 7.59 -5.08
N GLN A 180 18.69 8.85 -5.47
CA GLN A 180 17.63 9.85 -5.45
C GLN A 180 16.54 9.55 -6.49
N LEU A 181 16.88 9.20 -7.73
CA LEU A 181 15.88 8.79 -8.74
C LEU A 181 15.16 7.52 -8.33
N LYS A 182 15.91 6.53 -7.84
CA LYS A 182 15.35 5.28 -7.31
C LYS A 182 14.35 5.58 -6.18
N SER A 183 14.68 6.51 -5.29
CA SER A 183 13.80 6.92 -4.19
C SER A 183 12.57 7.68 -4.68
N ALA A 184 12.75 8.64 -5.58
CA ALA A 184 11.65 9.40 -6.18
C ALA A 184 10.63 8.48 -6.88
N LEU A 185 11.14 7.51 -7.66
CA LEU A 185 10.33 6.63 -8.48
C LEU A 185 9.69 5.48 -7.69
N LEU A 186 10.50 4.76 -6.91
CA LEU A 186 10.07 3.52 -6.26
C LEU A 186 9.58 3.71 -4.83
N PHE A 187 9.87 4.83 -4.16
CA PHE A 187 9.59 4.96 -2.72
C PHE A 187 8.76 6.20 -2.36
N ASN A 188 8.97 7.33 -3.05
CA ASN A 188 8.26 8.57 -2.75
C ASN A 188 7.00 8.76 -3.61
N SER A 189 6.86 7.98 -4.68
CA SER A 189 5.67 8.05 -5.53
C SER A 189 4.46 7.42 -4.84
N LYS A 190 3.34 8.15 -4.81
CA LYS A 190 2.06 7.66 -4.29
C LYS A 190 1.48 6.57 -5.18
N HIS A 191 1.53 6.79 -6.50
CA HIS A 191 1.13 5.80 -7.50
C HIS A 191 2.39 5.19 -8.13
N LEU A 192 2.34 3.89 -8.35
CA LEU A 192 3.46 3.17 -8.94
C LEU A 192 3.26 3.15 -10.46
N ASP A 193 4.08 3.91 -11.16
CA ASP A 193 4.11 3.95 -12.63
C ASP A 193 5.11 2.89 -13.12
N LEU A 194 4.58 1.71 -13.47
CA LEU A 194 5.40 0.56 -13.86
C LEU A 194 6.15 0.80 -15.17
N GLU A 195 5.59 1.59 -16.08
CA GLU A 195 6.22 1.92 -17.36
C GLU A 195 7.48 2.76 -17.15
N THR A 196 7.35 3.83 -16.38
CA THR A 196 8.51 4.66 -15.99
C THR A 196 9.56 3.82 -15.24
N VAL A 197 9.14 2.89 -14.38
CA VAL A 197 10.04 1.95 -13.67
C VAL A 197 10.76 0.98 -14.60
N ALA A 198 10.07 0.47 -15.62
CA ALA A 198 10.67 -0.42 -16.60
C ALA A 198 11.69 0.31 -17.48
N HIS A 199 11.34 1.49 -18.01
CA HIS A 199 12.27 2.33 -18.75
C HIS A 199 13.49 2.72 -17.90
N PHE A 200 13.28 3.03 -16.62
CA PHE A 200 14.36 3.28 -15.67
C PHE A 200 15.33 2.09 -15.57
N GLY A 201 14.80 0.87 -15.45
CA GLY A 201 15.60 -0.35 -15.39
C GLY A 201 16.40 -0.60 -16.67
N ILE A 202 15.73 -0.59 -17.82
CA ILE A 202 16.32 -0.95 -19.12
C ILE A 202 17.41 0.05 -19.53
N ILE A 203 17.14 1.36 -19.45
CA ILE A 203 18.10 2.41 -19.83
C ILE A 203 19.33 2.39 -18.90
N LEU A 204 19.12 2.24 -17.59
CA LEU A 204 20.25 2.16 -16.67
C LEU A 204 21.06 0.87 -16.86
N SER A 205 20.43 -0.23 -17.25
CA SER A 205 21.11 -1.46 -17.64
C SER A 205 21.94 -1.28 -18.90
N SER A 206 21.42 -0.60 -19.93
CA SER A 206 22.18 -0.29 -21.16
C SER A 206 23.34 0.68 -20.95
N LYS A 207 23.40 1.35 -19.79
CA LYS A 207 24.49 2.24 -19.38
C LYS A 207 25.44 1.62 -18.35
N GLY A 208 25.24 0.34 -18.00
CA GLY A 208 26.09 -0.41 -17.07
C GLY A 208 25.74 -0.29 -15.59
N TYR A 209 24.63 0.36 -15.24
CA TYR A 209 24.19 0.56 -13.84
C TYR A 209 23.33 -0.58 -13.29
N ILE A 210 23.18 -1.70 -14.01
CA ILE A 210 22.32 -2.83 -13.63
C ILE A 210 22.53 -3.31 -12.19
N ARG A 211 23.77 -3.30 -11.67
CA ARG A 211 24.06 -3.76 -10.29
C ARG A 211 23.50 -2.84 -9.21
N LYS A 212 23.32 -1.54 -9.52
CA LYS A 212 22.81 -0.53 -8.58
C LYS A 212 21.28 -0.54 -8.51
N VAL A 213 20.61 -0.86 -9.61
CA VAL A 213 19.14 -0.72 -9.74
C VAL A 213 18.40 -2.03 -9.98
N GLY A 214 19.03 -3.01 -10.62
CA GLY A 214 18.35 -4.18 -11.17
C GLY A 214 17.59 -4.99 -10.14
N ALA A 215 18.19 -5.21 -8.96
CA ALA A 215 17.52 -5.93 -7.89
C ALA A 215 16.20 -5.27 -7.44
N THR A 216 16.17 -3.94 -7.32
CA THR A 216 14.99 -3.21 -6.85
C THR A 216 13.94 -3.07 -7.95
N VAL A 217 14.37 -2.82 -9.19
CA VAL A 217 13.46 -2.68 -10.33
C VAL A 217 12.80 -4.01 -10.69
N VAL A 218 13.58 -5.09 -10.81
CA VAL A 218 13.03 -6.44 -11.08
C VAL A 218 12.06 -6.83 -9.98
N ALA A 219 12.43 -6.65 -8.71
CA ALA A 219 11.51 -6.94 -7.61
C ALA A 219 10.22 -6.09 -7.65
N CYS A 220 10.27 -4.86 -8.16
CA CYS A 220 9.10 -4.02 -8.32
C CYS A 220 8.21 -4.47 -9.49
N ILE A 221 8.77 -4.62 -10.68
CA ILE A 221 8.04 -5.06 -11.88
C ILE A 221 7.48 -6.46 -11.68
N THR A 222 8.28 -7.41 -11.22
CA THR A 222 7.84 -8.78 -10.95
C THR A 222 6.77 -8.87 -9.84
N ARG A 223 6.65 -7.87 -8.97
CA ARG A 223 5.60 -7.86 -7.93
C ARG A 223 4.25 -7.41 -8.49
N TYR A 224 4.27 -6.43 -9.39
CA TYR A 224 3.09 -5.63 -9.75
C TYR A 224 2.70 -5.70 -11.22
N ALA A 225 3.59 -6.11 -12.11
CA ALA A 225 3.24 -6.33 -13.50
C ALA A 225 2.61 -7.72 -13.67
N ASP A 226 1.90 -7.86 -14.78
CA ASP A 226 1.47 -9.14 -15.32
C ASP A 226 2.68 -10.09 -15.51
N PRO A 227 2.54 -11.41 -15.30
CA PRO A 227 3.60 -12.39 -15.53
C PRO A 227 4.35 -12.19 -16.85
N ASP A 228 3.63 -11.98 -17.94
CA ASP A 228 4.21 -11.90 -19.28
C ASP A 228 5.02 -10.64 -19.44
N VAL A 229 4.46 -9.52 -18.99
CA VAL A 229 5.14 -8.22 -18.98
C VAL A 229 6.41 -8.30 -18.12
N SER A 230 6.33 -8.92 -16.95
CA SER A 230 7.49 -9.05 -16.06
C SER A 230 8.58 -9.95 -16.61
N SER A 231 8.22 -11.00 -17.35
CA SER A 231 9.19 -11.87 -18.02
C SER A 231 9.85 -11.17 -19.20
N ARG A 232 9.08 -10.53 -20.08
CA ARG A 232 9.61 -9.77 -21.23
C ARG A 232 10.54 -8.65 -20.75
N PHE A 233 10.13 -7.92 -19.71
CA PHE A 233 10.94 -6.89 -19.09
C PHE A 233 12.29 -7.44 -18.58
N LEU A 234 12.29 -8.61 -17.93
CA LEU A 234 13.53 -9.21 -17.43
C LEU A 234 14.48 -9.55 -18.58
N ASP A 235 13.97 -10.11 -19.67
CA ASP A 235 14.75 -10.45 -20.86
C ASP A 235 15.36 -9.20 -21.49
N GLU A 236 14.54 -8.15 -21.70
CA GLU A 236 14.99 -6.87 -22.26
C GLU A 236 16.05 -6.20 -21.38
N MET A 237 15.87 -6.24 -20.06
CA MET A 237 16.83 -5.67 -19.12
C MET A 237 18.17 -6.41 -19.15
N ILE A 238 18.16 -7.74 -19.29
CA ILE A 238 19.38 -8.55 -19.43
C ILE A 238 20.04 -8.27 -20.78
N ALA A 239 19.26 -8.27 -21.87
CA ALA A 239 19.75 -7.99 -23.21
C ALA A 239 20.38 -6.59 -23.34
N ALA A 240 19.77 -5.56 -22.72
CA ALA A 240 20.30 -4.20 -22.67
C ALA A 240 21.67 -4.15 -21.99
N ASN A 241 21.84 -4.86 -20.88
CA ASN A 241 23.11 -4.96 -20.18
C ASN A 241 24.16 -5.77 -20.96
N ASP A 242 23.75 -6.80 -21.70
CA ASP A 242 24.66 -7.54 -22.58
C ASP A 242 25.08 -6.72 -23.81
N GLY A 243 24.21 -5.83 -24.31
CA GLY A 243 24.56 -4.80 -25.29
C GLY A 243 25.66 -3.87 -24.78
N TYR A 244 25.49 -3.31 -23.58
CA TYR A 244 26.50 -2.48 -22.92
C TYR A 244 27.85 -3.18 -22.73
N LYS A 245 27.81 -4.46 -22.34
CA LYS A 245 29.04 -5.25 -22.19
C LYS A 245 29.74 -5.38 -23.53
N ARG A 246 29.05 -5.75 -24.60
CA ARG A 246 29.61 -5.89 -25.95
C ARG A 246 30.29 -4.60 -26.42
N SER A 247 29.66 -3.44 -26.19
CA SER A 247 30.27 -2.14 -26.55
C SER A 247 31.52 -1.78 -25.71
N THR A 248 31.68 -2.36 -24.52
CA THR A 248 32.79 -2.05 -23.60
C THR A 248 33.89 -3.12 -23.53
N THR A 249 33.64 -4.33 -24.07
CA THR A 249 34.54 -5.49 -23.87
C THR A 249 35.84 -5.46 -24.67
N HIS A 250 35.98 -4.56 -25.65
CA HIS A 250 37.23 -4.39 -26.40
C HIS A 250 38.45 -4.04 -25.52
N LYS A 251 38.26 -3.72 -24.23
CA LYS A 251 39.34 -3.29 -23.32
C LYS A 251 39.67 -4.24 -22.16
N VAL A 252 38.87 -5.27 -21.83
CA VAL A 252 39.11 -6.10 -20.61
C VAL A 252 38.59 -7.55 -20.74
N SER A 253 39.47 -8.52 -20.97
CA SER A 253 39.12 -9.94 -21.17
C SER A 253 38.73 -10.72 -19.89
N THR A 254 39.04 -10.20 -18.69
CA THR A 254 38.88 -10.93 -17.40
C THR A 254 37.50 -10.80 -16.75
N ARG A 255 36.48 -10.24 -17.43
CA ARG A 255 35.20 -9.83 -16.79
C ARG A 255 34.02 -10.81 -16.92
N LYS A 256 34.15 -11.90 -17.69
CA LYS A 256 33.02 -12.78 -18.07
C LYS A 256 32.24 -13.39 -16.89
N ASP A 257 32.90 -13.75 -15.79
CA ASP A 257 32.24 -14.48 -14.68
C ASP A 257 31.33 -13.60 -13.81
N LYS A 258 31.74 -12.35 -13.55
CA LYS A 258 30.95 -11.42 -12.71
C LYS A 258 29.61 -11.04 -13.35
N ASP A 259 29.53 -11.20 -14.66
CA ASP A 259 28.40 -10.79 -15.47
C ASP A 259 27.30 -11.85 -15.48
N LYS A 260 27.67 -13.13 -15.61
CA LYS A 260 26.75 -14.26 -15.38
C LYS A 260 26.16 -14.21 -13.97
N ALA A 261 26.96 -13.86 -12.96
CA ALA A 261 26.50 -13.72 -11.59
C ALA A 261 25.42 -12.63 -11.41
N THR A 262 25.48 -11.55 -12.20
CA THR A 262 24.49 -10.47 -12.12
C THR A 262 23.14 -10.91 -12.70
N ALA A 263 23.13 -11.50 -13.90
CA ALA A 263 21.90 -12.03 -14.51
C ALA A 263 21.28 -13.13 -13.66
N ARG A 264 22.09 -14.09 -13.17
CA ARG A 264 21.67 -15.13 -12.21
C ARG A 264 20.96 -14.53 -10.99
N ARG A 265 21.51 -13.45 -10.41
CA ARG A 265 20.92 -12.76 -9.27
C ARG A 265 19.54 -12.16 -9.61
N LEU A 266 19.35 -11.61 -10.80
CA LEU A 266 18.06 -11.04 -11.22
C LEU A 266 17.00 -12.11 -11.40
N TRP A 267 17.33 -13.24 -12.04
CA TRP A 267 16.44 -14.41 -12.12
C TRP A 267 16.03 -14.91 -10.73
N CYS A 268 17.00 -15.05 -9.81
CA CYS A 268 16.71 -15.46 -8.43
C CYS A 268 15.80 -14.45 -7.69
N ILE A 269 15.85 -13.17 -8.03
CA ILE A 269 14.97 -12.15 -7.46
C ILE A 269 13.58 -12.24 -8.08
N ALA A 270 13.47 -12.39 -9.40
CA ALA A 270 12.19 -12.53 -10.09
C ALA A 270 11.40 -13.74 -9.58
N VAL A 271 12.03 -14.93 -9.53
CA VAL A 271 11.40 -16.18 -9.03
C VAL A 271 10.88 -15.99 -7.60
N ARG A 272 11.73 -15.52 -6.67
CA ARG A 272 11.30 -15.28 -5.29
C ARG A 272 10.21 -14.23 -5.20
N THR A 273 10.26 -13.19 -6.03
CA THR A 273 9.25 -12.13 -6.01
C THR A 273 7.90 -12.64 -6.50
N HIS A 274 7.85 -13.48 -7.55
CA HIS A 274 6.61 -14.16 -7.96
C HIS A 274 6.06 -15.05 -6.85
N CYS A 275 6.89 -15.86 -6.18
CA CYS A 275 6.45 -16.63 -5.02
C CYS A 275 5.88 -15.75 -3.90
N THR A 276 6.55 -14.62 -3.57
CA THR A 276 6.04 -13.68 -2.55
C THR A 276 4.76 -12.95 -2.99
N ALA A 277 4.52 -12.90 -4.30
CA ALA A 277 3.33 -12.35 -4.91
C ALA A 277 2.26 -13.43 -5.18
N GLY A 278 2.46 -14.64 -4.65
CA GLY A 278 1.54 -15.77 -4.73
C GLY A 278 1.28 -16.28 -6.13
N ARG A 279 2.32 -16.20 -6.97
CA ARG A 279 2.36 -16.82 -8.30
C ARG A 279 3.43 -17.91 -8.36
N PRO A 280 3.35 -18.97 -7.53
CA PRO A 280 4.38 -19.99 -7.51
C PRO A 280 4.49 -20.77 -8.83
N GLU A 281 3.42 -20.90 -9.61
CA GLU A 281 3.40 -21.55 -10.93
C GLU A 281 4.20 -20.73 -11.95
N VAL A 282 3.98 -19.42 -11.99
CA VAL A 282 4.77 -18.49 -12.82
C VAL A 282 6.23 -18.50 -12.37
N ALA A 283 6.48 -18.58 -11.07
CA ALA A 283 7.84 -18.68 -10.55
C ALA A 283 8.54 -19.97 -11.03
N LEU A 284 7.82 -21.08 -11.12
CA LEU A 284 8.31 -22.33 -11.73
C LEU A 284 8.59 -22.15 -13.23
N GLN A 285 7.69 -21.53 -13.99
CA GLN A 285 7.92 -21.23 -15.41
C GLN A 285 9.17 -20.37 -15.62
N MET A 286 9.35 -19.30 -14.83
CA MET A 286 10.57 -18.49 -14.87
C MET A 286 11.81 -19.29 -14.50
N THR A 287 11.69 -20.28 -13.61
CA THR A 287 12.80 -21.17 -13.23
C THR A 287 13.20 -22.07 -14.38
N LYS A 288 12.24 -22.68 -15.07
CA LYS A 288 12.48 -23.48 -16.30
C LYS A 288 13.15 -22.62 -17.38
N ARG A 289 12.63 -21.42 -17.61
CA ARG A 289 13.19 -20.46 -18.57
C ARG A 289 14.60 -19.99 -18.22
N ALA A 290 14.90 -19.76 -16.94
CA ALA A 290 16.26 -19.45 -16.50
C ALA A 290 17.23 -20.61 -16.83
N HIS A 291 16.77 -21.85 -16.70
CA HIS A 291 17.57 -23.03 -17.06
C HIS A 291 17.79 -23.15 -18.57
N GLU A 292 16.78 -22.85 -19.40
CA GLU A 292 16.92 -22.79 -20.87
C GLU A 292 18.01 -21.79 -21.29
N TYR A 293 18.12 -20.66 -20.59
CA TYR A 293 19.20 -19.68 -20.78
C TYR A 293 20.55 -20.08 -20.14
N GLY A 294 20.64 -21.28 -19.55
CA GLY A 294 21.86 -21.79 -18.91
C GLY A 294 22.19 -21.16 -17.56
N PHE A 295 21.22 -20.53 -16.88
CA PHE A 295 21.40 -19.98 -15.53
C PHE A 295 20.96 -20.98 -14.47
N GLN A 296 21.91 -21.45 -13.67
CA GLN A 296 21.59 -22.20 -12.45
C GLN A 296 21.20 -21.24 -11.33
N LEU A 297 19.99 -21.37 -10.79
CA LEU A 297 19.56 -20.53 -9.66
C LEU A 297 20.32 -20.89 -8.37
N THR A 298 20.14 -20.10 -7.32
CA THR A 298 20.74 -20.43 -6.00
C THR A 298 19.92 -21.50 -5.30
N LYS A 299 20.58 -22.34 -4.47
CA LYS A 299 19.91 -23.36 -3.65
C LYS A 299 18.71 -22.78 -2.90
N TYR A 300 18.92 -21.67 -2.19
CA TYR A 300 17.88 -20.93 -1.48
C TYR A 300 16.66 -20.57 -2.34
N THR A 301 16.85 -20.24 -3.62
CA THR A 301 15.73 -19.86 -4.49
C THR A 301 14.86 -21.08 -4.81
N TYR A 302 15.47 -22.23 -5.10
CA TYR A 302 14.74 -23.46 -5.31
C TYR A 302 14.03 -23.92 -4.04
N GLU A 303 14.70 -23.90 -2.89
CA GLU A 303 14.08 -24.28 -1.62
C GLU A 303 12.91 -23.34 -1.25
N TYR A 304 13.04 -22.04 -1.56
CA TYR A 304 11.97 -21.06 -1.35
C TYR A 304 10.76 -21.31 -2.27
N LEU A 305 11.00 -21.64 -3.54
CA LEU A 305 9.96 -22.01 -4.49
C LEU A 305 9.26 -23.30 -4.07
N LEU A 306 10.03 -24.33 -3.74
CA LEU A 306 9.53 -25.63 -3.30
C LEU A 306 8.65 -25.49 -2.04
N GLY A 307 9.17 -24.82 -1.01
CA GLY A 307 8.42 -24.61 0.22
C GLY A 307 7.19 -23.73 0.06
N LYS A 308 7.10 -22.92 -1.01
CA LYS A 308 5.89 -22.15 -1.35
C LYS A 308 4.87 -23.01 -2.10
N LEU A 309 5.30 -23.81 -3.09
CA LEU A 309 4.43 -24.74 -3.81
C LEU A 309 3.78 -25.77 -2.86
N GLU A 310 4.56 -26.35 -1.95
CA GLU A 310 4.05 -27.29 -0.93
C GLU A 310 3.07 -26.61 0.03
N ALA A 311 3.35 -25.36 0.44
CA ALA A 311 2.45 -24.60 1.32
C ALA A 311 1.10 -24.29 0.67
N ASP A 312 1.09 -24.15 -0.65
CA ASP A 312 -0.11 -23.89 -1.43
C ASP A 312 -0.78 -25.20 -1.90
N GLY A 313 -0.26 -26.38 -1.50
CA GLY A 313 -0.80 -27.70 -1.84
C GLY A 313 -0.51 -28.16 -3.27
N LEU A 314 0.38 -27.49 -3.99
CA LEU A 314 0.73 -27.74 -5.40
C LEU A 314 1.82 -28.82 -5.52
N ASN A 315 1.53 -30.02 -5.03
CA ASN A 315 2.50 -31.11 -4.89
C ASN A 315 3.07 -31.61 -6.24
N ASP A 316 2.27 -31.60 -7.30
CA ASP A 316 2.70 -32.02 -8.64
C ASP A 316 3.79 -31.09 -9.19
N LEU A 317 3.54 -29.77 -9.11
CA LEU A 317 4.51 -28.75 -9.49
C LEU A 317 5.74 -28.76 -8.59
N ALA A 318 5.60 -29.09 -7.31
CA ALA A 318 6.72 -29.30 -6.41
C ALA A 318 7.59 -30.50 -6.85
N ALA A 319 6.99 -31.58 -7.34
CA ALA A 319 7.72 -32.72 -7.90
C ALA A 319 8.49 -32.31 -9.17
N GLU A 320 7.90 -31.46 -10.03
CA GLU A 320 8.60 -30.91 -11.20
C GLU A 320 9.84 -30.10 -10.80
N VAL A 321 9.77 -29.29 -9.74
CA VAL A 321 10.95 -28.55 -9.23
C VAL A 321 12.06 -29.52 -8.81
N ARG A 322 11.71 -30.62 -8.12
CA ARG A 322 12.69 -31.62 -7.67
C ARG A 322 13.35 -32.36 -8.84
N ALA A 323 12.63 -32.54 -9.95
CA ALA A 323 13.15 -33.17 -11.16
C ALA A 323 14.14 -32.29 -11.96
N LEU A 324 14.25 -30.98 -11.66
CA LEU A 324 15.15 -30.10 -12.41
C LEU A 324 16.64 -30.45 -12.21
N PRO A 325 17.47 -30.39 -13.28
CA PRO A 325 18.92 -30.68 -13.24
C PRO A 325 19.70 -29.66 -12.39
N CYS A 326 19.65 -29.79 -11.06
CA CYS A 326 20.38 -29.04 -10.02
C CYS A 326 19.79 -29.34 -8.62
N CYS A 327 18.63 -30.02 -8.57
CA CYS A 327 17.83 -30.18 -7.37
C CYS A 327 18.10 -31.46 -6.57
N GLY A 328 19.06 -32.30 -6.99
CA GLY A 328 19.30 -33.65 -6.43
C GLY A 328 19.72 -33.73 -4.96
N SER A 329 19.88 -32.60 -4.26
CA SER A 329 20.09 -32.52 -2.80
C SER A 329 19.38 -31.30 -2.20
N LEU A 330 18.17 -31.03 -2.67
CA LEU A 330 17.28 -30.08 -2.03
C LEU A 330 16.48 -30.80 -0.95
N ASP A 331 16.93 -30.67 0.28
CA ASP A 331 16.01 -30.77 1.41
C ASP A 331 15.02 -29.61 1.28
N VAL A 332 13.76 -29.82 1.65
CA VAL A 332 12.80 -28.73 1.79
C VAL A 332 13.43 -27.71 2.74
N ALA A 333 13.63 -26.43 2.35
CA ALA A 333 14.21 -25.44 3.29
C ALA A 333 13.46 -25.39 4.63
N LYS A 334 12.17 -25.76 4.61
CA LYS A 334 11.33 -25.87 5.80
C LYS A 334 11.68 -27.08 6.67
N SER A 335 12.09 -28.24 6.16
CA SER A 335 12.40 -29.39 7.01
C SER A 335 13.58 -29.11 7.95
N ARG A 336 14.63 -28.44 7.46
CA ARG A 336 15.74 -27.96 8.30
C ARG A 336 15.33 -26.87 9.30
N LEU A 337 14.23 -26.17 9.06
CA LEU A 337 13.71 -25.14 9.96
C LEU A 337 12.75 -25.69 11.01
N VAL A 338 12.13 -26.84 10.76
CA VAL A 338 11.14 -27.47 11.66
C VAL A 338 11.83 -28.29 12.75
N GLU A 339 12.90 -29.02 12.45
CA GLU A 339 13.64 -29.83 13.44
C GLU A 339 14.20 -29.00 14.61
N ASP A 340 14.53 -27.72 14.38
CA ASP A 340 15.05 -26.81 15.40
C ASP A 340 13.95 -26.19 16.29
N VAL A 341 12.65 -26.39 15.98
CA VAL A 341 11.54 -25.74 16.71
C VAL A 341 11.20 -26.47 18.00
N SER A 342 11.43 -27.78 18.06
CA SER A 342 11.08 -28.63 19.21
C SER A 342 11.85 -28.27 20.49
N GLY A 343 12.98 -27.57 20.39
CA GLY A 343 13.76 -27.05 21.52
C GLY A 343 13.53 -25.57 21.86
N LEU A 344 12.71 -24.84 21.10
CA LEU A 344 12.55 -23.40 21.32
C LEU A 344 11.64 -23.12 22.52
N THR A 345 12.24 -22.55 23.56
CA THR A 345 11.54 -21.99 24.71
C THR A 345 10.35 -21.13 24.27
N SER A 346 9.20 -21.36 24.91
CA SER A 346 8.00 -20.58 24.66
C SER A 346 8.29 -19.10 24.91
N ILE A 347 8.03 -18.26 23.91
CA ILE A 347 8.26 -16.81 24.04
C ILE A 347 7.16 -16.28 24.97
N PRO A 348 7.50 -15.60 26.08
CA PRO A 348 6.48 -15.09 27.00
C PRO A 348 5.60 -14.04 26.31
N PRO A 349 4.31 -13.94 26.66
CA PRO A 349 3.41 -12.97 26.07
C PRO A 349 3.77 -11.54 26.50
N ILE A 350 3.55 -10.58 25.60
CA ILE A 350 3.72 -9.15 25.87
C ILE A 350 2.72 -8.72 26.96
N SER A 351 3.22 -8.13 28.05
CA SER A 351 2.39 -7.85 29.24
C SER A 351 2.69 -6.50 29.86
N ARG A 352 1.65 -5.85 30.42
CA ARG A 352 1.79 -4.59 31.18
C ARG A 352 2.68 -4.71 32.41
N LYS A 353 2.84 -5.93 32.95
CA LYS A 353 3.68 -6.20 34.12
C LYS A 353 5.18 -6.16 33.80
N GLN A 354 5.54 -6.21 32.53
CA GLN A 354 6.93 -6.25 32.07
C GLN A 354 7.44 -4.84 31.70
N SER A 355 8.75 -4.64 31.80
CA SER A 355 9.39 -3.39 31.39
C SER A 355 9.28 -3.16 29.88
N MET A 356 9.36 -1.90 29.44
CA MET A 356 9.34 -1.54 28.01
C MET A 356 10.45 -2.24 27.22
N VAL A 357 11.64 -2.33 27.80
CA VAL A 357 12.79 -2.99 27.17
C VAL A 357 12.53 -4.49 27.00
N MET A 358 11.95 -5.14 28.02
CA MET A 358 11.60 -6.57 27.95
C MET A 358 10.50 -6.82 26.91
N ASN A 359 9.42 -6.06 26.92
CA ASN A 359 8.35 -6.19 25.92
C ASN A 359 8.85 -5.94 24.50
N GLN A 360 9.80 -5.01 24.33
CA GLN A 360 10.43 -4.78 23.03
C GLN A 360 11.31 -5.96 22.61
N ALA A 361 12.08 -6.54 23.54
CA ALA A 361 12.89 -7.72 23.27
C ALA A 361 12.02 -8.93 22.89
N ILE A 362 10.89 -9.13 23.58
CA ILE A 362 9.88 -10.15 23.27
C ILE A 362 9.32 -9.92 21.85
N ALA A 363 8.86 -8.71 21.53
CA ALA A 363 8.33 -8.40 20.21
C ALA A 363 9.37 -8.66 19.10
N LEU A 364 10.63 -8.27 19.31
CA LEU A 364 11.72 -8.53 18.37
C LEU A 364 12.08 -10.03 18.29
N ALA A 365 11.95 -10.78 19.38
CA ALA A 365 12.16 -12.24 19.38
C ALA A 365 11.07 -12.95 18.55
N ILE A 366 9.80 -12.55 18.68
CA ILE A 366 8.69 -13.04 17.84
C ILE A 366 8.99 -12.77 16.35
N LEU A 367 9.42 -11.55 16.02
CA LEU A 367 9.76 -11.16 14.64
C LEU A 367 10.99 -11.90 14.09
N LYS A 368 12.03 -12.13 14.91
CA LYS A 368 13.20 -12.93 14.52
C LYS A 368 12.83 -14.39 14.30
N ARG A 369 12.00 -14.98 15.16
CA ARG A 369 11.53 -16.37 15.03
C ARG A 369 10.76 -16.55 13.74
N SER A 370 9.78 -15.68 13.45
CA SER A 370 9.01 -15.72 12.20
C SER A 370 9.86 -15.52 10.94
N SER A 371 10.83 -14.62 10.98
CA SER A 371 11.73 -14.38 9.84
C SER A 371 12.65 -15.58 9.55
N ARG A 372 12.95 -16.40 10.57
CA ARG A 372 13.76 -17.62 10.42
C ARG A 372 12.92 -18.81 9.98
N SER A 373 11.77 -19.04 10.61
CA SER A 373 10.91 -20.19 10.31
C SER A 373 10.18 -20.08 8.96
N GLY A 374 10.15 -18.90 8.34
CA GLY A 374 9.37 -18.63 7.14
C GLY A 374 7.86 -18.58 7.40
N LEU A 375 7.41 -18.87 8.64
CA LEU A 375 6.04 -18.72 9.07
C LEU A 375 5.80 -17.25 9.45
N PRO A 376 4.75 -16.60 8.91
CA PRO A 376 4.45 -15.21 9.26
C PRO A 376 4.17 -15.08 10.76
N ALA A 377 4.79 -14.10 11.41
CA ALA A 377 4.48 -13.78 12.80
C ALA A 377 2.99 -13.50 12.96
N HIS A 378 2.37 -14.11 13.96
CA HIS A 378 0.99 -13.80 14.31
C HIS A 378 0.92 -12.34 14.79
N VAL A 379 0.35 -11.50 13.95
CA VAL A 379 0.19 -10.06 14.19
C VAL A 379 -0.47 -9.79 15.54
N VAL A 380 -1.41 -10.67 15.94
CA VAL A 380 -2.15 -10.60 17.21
C VAL A 380 -1.22 -10.58 18.43
N ASP A 381 -0.05 -11.22 18.37
CA ASP A 381 0.90 -11.28 19.48
C ASP A 381 1.67 -9.96 19.67
N ILE A 382 1.72 -9.13 18.62
CA ILE A 382 2.42 -7.84 18.62
C ILE A 382 1.47 -6.69 18.98
N VAL A 383 0.17 -6.80 18.70
CA VAL A 383 -0.83 -5.75 19.03
C VAL A 383 -0.78 -5.28 20.50
N PRO A 384 -0.64 -6.16 21.50
CA PRO A 384 -0.52 -5.75 22.90
C PRO A 384 0.60 -4.74 23.15
N TYR A 385 1.70 -4.78 22.37
CA TYR A 385 2.77 -3.79 22.49
C TYR A 385 2.26 -2.37 22.23
N PHE A 386 1.48 -2.19 21.16
CA PHE A 386 0.87 -0.90 20.83
C PHE A 386 -0.23 -0.52 21.84
N ASP A 387 -1.01 -1.49 22.33
CA ASP A 387 -2.02 -1.25 23.36
C ASP A 387 -1.42 -0.72 24.68
N ILE A 388 -0.18 -1.09 24.99
CA ILE A 388 0.54 -0.65 26.20
C ILE A 388 1.23 0.70 25.98
N TYR A 389 1.97 0.86 24.89
CA TYR A 389 2.92 1.98 24.76
C TYR A 389 2.38 3.17 23.95
N LYS A 390 1.42 2.98 23.04
CA LYS A 390 0.91 4.09 22.19
C LYS A 390 0.15 5.17 22.97
N THR A 391 -0.44 4.80 24.11
CA THR A 391 -1.11 5.73 25.02
C THR A 391 -0.16 6.45 25.98
N HIS A 392 1.10 6.03 26.07
CA HIS A 392 2.07 6.58 27.01
C HIS A 392 2.74 7.85 26.44
N LEU A 393 3.15 8.80 27.30
CA LEU A 393 3.87 10.02 26.89
C LEU A 393 5.17 9.71 26.10
N ARG A 394 5.76 8.53 26.33
CA ARG A 394 6.96 8.03 25.63
C ARG A 394 6.66 7.14 24.41
N GLY A 395 5.39 7.01 24.00
CA GLY A 395 4.94 6.05 22.99
C GLY A 395 5.70 6.16 21.67
N ASN A 396 5.97 7.39 21.20
CA ASN A 396 6.68 7.61 19.94
C ASN A 396 8.07 6.95 19.92
N ARG A 397 8.82 6.98 21.03
CA ARG A 397 10.15 6.38 21.11
C ARG A 397 10.08 4.85 21.04
N ALA A 398 9.18 4.25 21.80
CA ALA A 398 9.00 2.79 21.84
C ALA A 398 8.59 2.25 20.46
N GLU A 399 7.61 2.90 19.81
CA GLU A 399 7.19 2.57 18.45
C GLU A 399 8.33 2.67 17.45
N ASN A 400 9.08 3.78 17.44
CA ASN A 400 10.17 3.98 16.51
C ASN A 400 11.32 2.98 16.74
N GLN A 401 11.58 2.61 17.99
CA GLN A 401 12.57 1.58 18.32
C GLN A 401 12.13 0.19 17.83
N LEU A 402 10.85 -0.17 18.00
CA LEU A 402 10.32 -1.43 17.46
C LEU A 402 10.34 -1.44 15.93
N ARG A 403 9.87 -0.37 15.26
CA ARG A 403 9.90 -0.26 13.78
C ARG A 403 11.33 -0.34 13.25
N SER A 404 12.27 0.37 13.87
CA SER A 404 13.70 0.32 13.49
C SER A 404 14.31 -1.06 13.69
N GLY A 405 14.00 -1.72 14.82
CA GLY A 405 14.45 -3.09 15.09
C GLY A 405 13.88 -4.09 14.08
N ALA A 406 12.59 -3.98 13.76
CA ALA A 406 11.92 -4.82 12.78
C ALA A 406 12.52 -4.63 11.38
N TYR A 407 12.75 -3.39 10.95
CA TYR A 407 13.39 -3.09 9.67
C TYR A 407 14.81 -3.66 9.55
N ARG A 408 15.59 -3.64 10.65
CA ARG A 408 16.91 -4.27 10.70
C ARG A 408 16.85 -5.80 10.61
N ILE A 409 15.74 -6.42 11.00
CA ILE A 409 15.53 -7.86 10.87
C ILE A 409 15.17 -8.21 9.42
N SER A 410 14.06 -7.64 8.92
CA SER A 410 13.59 -7.85 7.54
C SER A 410 12.49 -6.85 7.16
N LEU A 411 12.27 -6.67 5.85
CA LEU A 411 11.13 -5.87 5.35
C LEU A 411 9.79 -6.51 5.73
N THR A 412 9.73 -7.84 5.77
CA THR A 412 8.54 -8.59 6.22
C THR A 412 8.25 -8.31 7.70
N ALA A 413 9.27 -8.34 8.58
CA ALA A 413 9.11 -8.01 9.99
C ALA A 413 8.62 -6.57 10.18
N ALA A 414 9.17 -5.61 9.44
CA ALA A 414 8.69 -4.23 9.45
C ALA A 414 7.22 -4.12 9.01
N SER A 415 6.83 -4.84 7.95
CA SER A 415 5.44 -4.92 7.50
C SER A 415 4.52 -5.51 8.57
N THR A 416 4.91 -6.59 9.26
CA THR A 416 4.12 -7.18 10.34
C THR A 416 3.91 -6.21 11.51
N VAL A 417 4.93 -5.45 11.90
CA VAL A 417 4.80 -4.42 12.95
C VAL A 417 3.81 -3.33 12.55
N LEU A 418 3.87 -2.88 11.30
CA LEU A 418 2.93 -1.88 10.78
C LEU A 418 1.51 -2.43 10.66
N LEU A 419 1.33 -3.71 10.32
CA LEU A 419 0.03 -4.37 10.34
C LEU A 419 -0.54 -4.44 11.77
N ALA A 420 0.30 -4.75 12.76
CA ALA A 420 -0.10 -4.76 14.17
C ALA A 420 -0.51 -3.36 14.64
N GLU A 421 0.19 -2.32 14.18
CA GLU A 421 -0.16 -0.93 14.43
C GLU A 421 -1.51 -0.53 13.79
N GLN A 422 -1.74 -0.93 12.54
CA GLN A 422 -3.04 -0.72 11.87
C GLN A 422 -4.16 -1.44 12.62
N LEU A 423 -3.94 -2.69 13.05
CA LEU A 423 -4.92 -3.48 13.79
C LEU A 423 -5.22 -2.87 15.17
N HIS A 424 -4.22 -2.31 15.84
CA HIS A 424 -4.40 -1.52 17.07
C HIS A 424 -5.36 -0.35 16.84
N HIS A 425 -5.12 0.47 15.81
CA HIS A 425 -5.99 1.61 15.48
C HIS A 425 -7.40 1.17 15.09
N HIS A 426 -7.51 0.11 14.28
CA HIS A 426 -8.78 -0.47 13.88
C HIS A 426 -9.61 -0.91 15.09
N ARG A 427 -9.02 -1.63 16.05
CA ARG A 427 -9.71 -2.07 17.29
C ARG A 427 -10.23 -0.92 18.15
N ARG A 428 -9.63 0.27 18.02
CA ARG A 428 -10.04 1.49 18.74
C ARG A 428 -11.00 2.38 17.94
N GLY A 429 -11.42 1.96 16.75
CA GLY A 429 -12.26 2.78 15.86
C GLY A 429 -11.54 4.00 15.28
N GLN A 430 -10.20 4.01 15.29
CA GLN A 430 -9.38 5.12 14.79
C GLN A 430 -9.07 4.95 13.30
N PHE A 431 -10.10 4.88 12.46
CA PHE A 431 -9.99 4.51 11.05
C PHE A 431 -9.10 5.45 10.22
N ILE A 432 -9.10 6.76 10.53
CA ILE A 432 -8.21 7.74 9.88
C ILE A 432 -6.73 7.40 10.13
N HIS A 433 -6.39 6.87 11.32
CA HIS A 433 -5.01 6.49 11.63
C HIS A 433 -4.59 5.23 10.86
N VAL A 434 -5.52 4.30 10.59
CA VAL A 434 -5.27 3.14 9.73
C VAL A 434 -4.87 3.59 8.32
N LEU A 435 -5.63 4.55 7.75
CA LEU A 435 -5.34 5.15 6.45
C LEU A 435 -4.00 5.89 6.45
N TRP A 436 -3.67 6.60 7.53
CA TRP A 436 -2.43 7.37 7.64
C TRP A 436 -1.19 6.45 7.71
N VAL A 437 -1.23 5.41 8.55
CA VAL A 437 -0.16 4.40 8.61
C VAL A 437 0.03 3.76 7.24
N PHE A 438 -1.07 3.50 6.53
CA PHE A 438 -1.01 2.94 5.19
C PHE A 438 -0.35 3.90 4.18
N GLU A 439 -0.85 5.13 4.05
CA GLU A 439 -0.35 6.12 3.09
C GLU A 439 1.15 6.41 3.33
N LYS A 440 1.56 6.47 4.60
CA LYS A 440 2.93 6.77 4.99
C LYS A 440 3.91 5.68 4.58
N TYR A 441 3.60 4.43 4.92
CA TYR A 441 4.57 3.35 4.84
C TYR A 441 4.39 2.41 3.64
N PHE A 442 3.26 2.46 2.95
CA PHE A 442 2.94 1.54 1.85
C PHE A 442 2.64 2.27 0.54
N HIS A 443 2.83 1.56 -0.56
CA HIS A 443 2.30 1.97 -1.86
C HIS A 443 0.79 1.79 -1.89
N ALA A 444 0.08 2.71 -2.56
CA ALA A 444 -1.37 2.65 -2.72
C ALA A 444 -1.77 1.65 -3.81
N VAL A 445 -1.41 0.38 -3.61
CA VAL A 445 -1.70 -0.72 -4.52
C VAL A 445 -2.83 -1.57 -3.94
N GLY A 446 -3.86 -1.84 -4.74
CA GLY A 446 -5.04 -2.61 -4.33
C GLY A 446 -6.05 -1.82 -3.48
N VAL A 447 -5.90 -0.50 -3.39
CA VAL A 447 -6.81 0.41 -2.68
C VAL A 447 -7.05 1.67 -3.52
N PRO A 448 -8.23 2.31 -3.42
CA PRO A 448 -8.51 3.53 -4.16
C PRO A 448 -7.73 4.71 -3.56
N SER A 449 -6.59 5.05 -4.18
CA SER A 449 -5.65 6.04 -3.65
C SER A 449 -6.25 7.43 -3.47
N GLU A 450 -7.19 7.81 -4.34
CA GLU A 450 -7.89 9.09 -4.27
C GLU A 450 -8.77 9.15 -3.03
N ASP A 451 -9.57 8.11 -2.77
CA ASP A 451 -10.40 7.99 -1.58
C ASP A 451 -9.58 8.00 -0.29
N VAL A 452 -8.46 7.26 -0.26
CA VAL A 452 -7.52 7.28 0.88
C VAL A 452 -7.02 8.71 1.11
N THR A 453 -6.54 9.40 0.08
CA THR A 453 -6.00 10.76 0.21
C THR A 453 -7.08 11.80 0.52
N ARG A 454 -8.30 11.60 0.01
CA ARG A 454 -9.46 12.46 0.23
C ARG A 454 -9.91 12.43 1.69
N ARG A 455 -9.90 11.25 2.30
CA ARG A 455 -10.32 11.02 3.70
C ARG A 455 -9.23 11.38 4.71
N LEU A 456 -7.98 11.48 4.29
CA LEU A 456 -6.90 11.95 5.14
C LEU A 456 -6.94 13.48 5.28
N TRP A 457 -6.98 13.94 6.53
CA TRP A 457 -7.03 15.37 6.84
C TRP A 457 -5.81 16.09 6.27
N LYS A 458 -6.02 16.88 5.22
CA LYS A 458 -5.03 17.87 4.77
C LYS A 458 -4.84 18.92 5.87
N ARG A 459 -3.64 19.50 6.00
CA ARG A 459 -3.29 20.55 6.99
C ARG A 459 -4.32 21.70 7.06
N LYS A 460 -5.00 21.99 5.95
CA LYS A 460 -6.09 22.98 5.86
C LYS A 460 -7.38 22.63 6.61
N HIS A 461 -7.61 21.38 7.01
CA HIS A 461 -8.83 20.98 7.74
C HIS A 461 -8.70 21.22 9.26
N TYR A 462 -7.52 21.60 9.74
CA TYR A 462 -7.35 22.02 11.13
C TYR A 462 -7.81 23.48 11.31
N PRO A 463 -8.40 23.86 12.45
CA PRO A 463 -8.66 25.25 12.81
C PRO A 463 -7.41 26.14 12.70
N PRO A 464 -7.52 27.44 12.34
CA PRO A 464 -6.37 28.34 12.13
C PRO A 464 -5.36 28.35 13.29
N HIS A 465 -5.83 28.26 14.54
CA HIS A 465 -4.97 28.20 15.73
C HIS A 465 -4.14 26.89 15.82
N LEU A 466 -4.63 25.78 15.24
CA LEU A 466 -3.89 24.52 15.09
C LEU A 466 -3.09 24.45 13.78
N ARG A 467 -3.28 25.39 12.83
CA ARG A 467 -2.47 25.51 11.61
C ARG A 467 -1.14 26.23 11.85
N LEU A 468 -1.15 27.19 12.78
CA LEU A 468 -0.02 28.07 13.13
C LEU A 468 0.98 27.44 14.09
N HIS A 469 0.57 26.45 14.90
CA HIS A 469 1.53 25.58 15.55
C HIS A 469 2.29 24.77 14.48
N ARG A 470 3.62 24.88 14.47
CA ARG A 470 4.50 23.99 13.69
C ARG A 470 4.21 22.51 13.97
N ASP A 471 3.59 22.26 15.11
CA ASP A 471 3.14 20.96 15.59
C ASP A 471 1.65 20.80 15.27
N LEU A 472 1.34 20.35 14.04
CA LEU A 472 0.23 19.39 13.88
C LEU A 472 0.37 18.36 15.01
N PRO A 473 -0.71 17.85 15.65
CA PRO A 473 -0.57 17.01 16.84
C PRO A 473 0.55 16.00 16.61
N ALA A 474 1.65 16.14 17.39
CA ALA A 474 2.99 15.56 17.17
C ALA A 474 2.97 14.09 16.70
N ARG A 475 1.89 13.38 16.98
CA ARG A 475 1.59 12.02 16.53
C ARG A 475 1.49 11.82 15.01
N ILE A 476 1.20 12.83 14.20
CA ILE A 476 1.00 12.67 12.74
C ILE A 476 2.23 13.12 11.92
N THR A 477 3.04 14.05 12.43
CA THR A 477 4.25 14.52 11.74
C THR A 477 5.55 13.98 12.32
N ASP A 478 5.58 13.58 13.60
CA ASP A 478 6.85 13.34 14.32
C ASP A 478 7.17 11.86 14.54
N THR A 479 6.66 10.95 13.71
CA THR A 479 7.31 9.64 13.67
C THR A 479 8.68 9.83 13.03
N THR A 480 9.71 9.98 13.87
CA THR A 480 11.12 10.10 13.45
C THR A 480 11.59 8.92 12.62
N PHE A 481 10.85 7.80 12.66
CA PHE A 481 11.09 6.67 11.79
C PHE A 481 10.58 6.91 10.37
N ASN A 482 11.49 7.40 9.52
CA ASN A 482 11.33 7.39 8.07
C ASN A 482 11.92 6.09 7.53
N LEU A 483 11.07 5.23 6.95
CA LEU A 483 11.56 4.12 6.16
C LEU A 483 12.29 4.68 4.94
N PRO A 484 13.45 4.13 4.56
CA PRO A 484 14.14 4.56 3.34
C PRO A 484 13.35 4.17 2.08
N SER A 485 12.41 3.24 2.22
CA SER A 485 11.57 2.72 1.17
C SER A 485 10.17 2.41 1.67
N LYS A 486 9.15 2.78 0.91
CA LYS A 486 7.80 2.26 1.11
C LYS A 486 7.79 0.74 0.97
N LEU A 487 6.99 0.10 1.80
CA LEU A 487 6.80 -1.34 1.82
C LEU A 487 5.66 -1.73 0.88
N TRP A 488 5.62 -3.02 0.59
CA TRP A 488 4.52 -3.61 -0.15
C TRP A 488 3.43 -4.04 0.84
N PRO A 489 2.18 -3.60 0.67
CA PRO A 489 1.12 -3.99 1.60
C PRO A 489 0.80 -5.47 1.42
N THR A 490 0.32 -6.18 2.44
CA THR A 490 -0.27 -7.53 2.26
C THR A 490 -1.79 -7.42 2.09
N GLY A 491 -2.46 -8.52 1.72
CA GLY A 491 -3.94 -8.55 1.64
C GLY A 491 -4.61 -8.09 2.93
N HIS A 492 -4.04 -8.41 4.09
CA HIS A 492 -4.54 -7.93 5.39
C HIS A 492 -4.39 -6.41 5.59
N HIS A 493 -3.32 -5.80 5.06
CA HIS A 493 -3.16 -4.34 5.14
C HIS A 493 -4.22 -3.65 4.29
N THR A 494 -4.42 -4.12 3.05
CA THR A 494 -5.43 -3.56 2.14
C THR A 494 -6.84 -3.80 2.66
N ALA A 495 -7.16 -4.98 3.20
CA ALA A 495 -8.46 -5.28 3.81
C ALA A 495 -8.79 -4.33 4.98
N LEU A 496 -7.79 -4.00 5.84
CA LEU A 496 -7.98 -3.01 6.91
C LEU A 496 -8.21 -1.59 6.36
N VAL A 497 -7.57 -1.23 5.25
CA VAL A 497 -7.80 0.05 4.57
C VAL A 497 -9.21 0.11 4.00
N TRP A 498 -9.66 -0.91 3.28
CA TRP A 498 -11.04 -0.99 2.78
C TRP A 498 -12.05 -0.92 3.92
N THR A 499 -11.79 -1.64 5.02
CA THR A 499 -12.62 -1.56 6.22
C THR A 499 -12.67 -0.14 6.79
N ALA A 500 -11.52 0.54 6.89
CA ALA A 500 -11.46 1.93 7.34
C ALA A 500 -12.22 2.89 6.39
N LEU A 501 -12.12 2.71 5.08
CA LEU A 501 -12.85 3.52 4.09
C LEU A 501 -14.37 3.34 4.22
N VAL A 502 -14.84 2.09 4.36
CA VAL A 502 -16.26 1.77 4.60
C VAL A 502 -16.77 2.43 5.87
N HIS A 503 -16.00 2.35 6.97
CA HIS A 503 -16.37 2.99 8.24
C HIS A 503 -16.39 4.52 8.18
N LEU A 504 -15.63 5.13 7.27
CA LEU A 504 -15.59 6.57 7.09
C LEU A 504 -16.63 7.08 6.07
N CYS A 505 -17.43 6.21 5.45
CA CYS A 505 -18.48 6.64 4.53
C CYS A 505 -19.61 7.37 5.27
N GLU A 506 -19.97 8.55 4.77
CA GLU A 506 -20.99 9.40 5.37
C GLU A 506 -22.36 9.07 4.79
N SER A 507 -22.41 8.75 3.48
CA SER A 507 -23.63 8.40 2.77
C SER A 507 -23.62 6.95 2.26
N GLU A 508 -24.81 6.47 1.94
CA GLU A 508 -24.99 5.16 1.30
C GLU A 508 -24.44 5.15 -0.14
N GLU A 509 -24.61 6.26 -0.88
CA GLU A 509 -24.09 6.41 -2.24
C GLU A 509 -22.57 6.27 -2.30
N GLU A 510 -21.86 6.85 -1.33
CA GLU A 510 -20.41 6.67 -1.19
C GLU A 510 -20.02 5.20 -0.95
N LEU A 511 -20.80 4.50 -0.12
CA LEU A 511 -20.57 3.08 0.16
C LEU A 511 -20.74 2.23 -1.11
N PHE A 512 -21.78 2.50 -1.91
CA PHE A 512 -22.00 1.84 -3.20
C PHE A 512 -20.90 2.15 -4.20
N ALA A 513 -20.50 3.42 -4.34
CA ALA A 513 -19.40 3.81 -5.22
C ALA A 513 -18.10 3.09 -4.85
N LEU A 514 -17.80 3.04 -3.54
CA LEU A 514 -16.62 2.36 -3.02
C LEU A 514 -16.71 0.84 -3.26
N TYR A 515 -17.90 0.23 -3.10
CA TYR A 515 -18.10 -1.18 -3.40
C TYR A 515 -17.93 -1.48 -4.89
N HIS A 516 -18.47 -0.66 -5.78
CA HIS A 516 -18.25 -0.80 -7.22
C HIS A 516 -16.77 -0.70 -7.59
N LEU A 517 -15.99 0.17 -6.94
CA LEU A 517 -14.54 0.22 -7.12
C LEU A 517 -13.85 -1.07 -6.69
N LEU A 518 -14.30 -1.71 -5.59
CA LEU A 518 -13.81 -3.02 -5.17
C LEU A 518 -14.13 -4.10 -6.21
N LEU A 519 -15.37 -4.11 -6.72
CA LEU A 519 -15.83 -5.06 -7.72
C LEU A 519 -15.09 -4.91 -9.06
N GLN A 520 -14.89 -3.67 -9.52
CA GLN A 520 -14.11 -3.37 -10.73
C GLN A 520 -12.64 -3.75 -10.55
N SER A 521 -12.08 -3.46 -9.38
CA SER A 521 -10.70 -3.84 -9.06
C SER A 521 -10.57 -5.35 -9.13
N SER A 522 -11.35 -6.11 -8.36
CA SER A 522 -11.30 -7.58 -8.30
C SER A 522 -11.58 -8.26 -9.65
N ALA A 523 -12.51 -7.77 -10.47
CA ALA A 523 -12.82 -8.35 -11.78
C ALA A 523 -11.63 -8.30 -12.76
N ARG A 524 -10.77 -7.28 -12.68
CA ARG A 524 -9.56 -7.18 -13.53
C ARG A 524 -8.56 -8.31 -13.27
N PHE A 525 -8.70 -9.05 -12.16
CA PHE A 525 -7.76 -10.10 -11.75
C PHE A 525 -8.23 -11.53 -12.07
N GLN A 526 -9.49 -11.72 -12.47
CA GLN A 526 -10.09 -13.04 -12.69
C GLN A 526 -9.90 -13.62 -14.09
N LYS A 527 -9.14 -12.98 -14.96
CA LYS A 527 -8.78 -13.59 -16.24
C LYS A 527 -7.39 -14.24 -16.14
N PRO A 528 -7.21 -15.41 -15.50
CA PRO A 528 -6.08 -16.25 -15.79
C PRO A 528 -6.42 -16.95 -17.11
N THR A 529 -5.96 -16.36 -18.21
CA THR A 529 -6.07 -16.98 -19.53
C THR A 529 -5.17 -18.21 -19.52
N VAL A 530 -5.72 -19.36 -19.15
CA VAL A 530 -5.06 -20.69 -19.24
C VAL A 530 -4.69 -21.02 -20.70
N GLY A 531 -5.09 -20.20 -21.68
CA GLY A 531 -4.48 -20.17 -22.99
C GLY A 531 -3.22 -19.30 -23.03
N TYR A 532 -2.09 -19.80 -22.50
CA TYR A 532 -0.75 -19.35 -22.91
C TYR A 532 -0.47 -19.82 -24.36
N HIS A 533 -1.37 -19.49 -25.28
CA HIS A 533 -1.11 -19.62 -26.70
C HIS A 533 -0.30 -18.40 -27.10
N GLN A 534 0.93 -18.68 -27.54
CA GLN A 534 1.86 -17.75 -28.15
C GLN A 534 1.11 -16.89 -29.17
N HIS A 535 0.71 -15.67 -28.80
CA HIS A 535 0.34 -14.69 -29.81
C HIS A 535 1.63 -14.34 -30.56
N PRO A 536 1.75 -14.69 -31.85
CA PRO A 536 2.95 -14.40 -32.62
C PRO A 536 3.10 -12.88 -32.74
N SER A 537 4.20 -12.42 -32.17
CA SER A 537 4.90 -11.16 -32.37
C SER A 537 4.64 -10.47 -33.71
N GLN A 538 3.67 -9.57 -33.79
CA GLN A 538 3.63 -8.53 -34.82
C GLN A 538 3.22 -7.22 -34.17
N GLY A 539 4.20 -6.32 -34.02
CA GLY A 539 4.08 -5.01 -33.38
C GLY A 539 5.11 -4.84 -32.26
N ARG A 540 6.26 -4.24 -32.57
CA ARG A 540 7.37 -3.97 -31.63
C ARG A 540 7.14 -2.71 -30.78
N ASP A 541 5.94 -2.15 -30.83
CA ASP A 541 5.72 -0.77 -30.40
C ASP A 541 5.09 -0.77 -29.00
N SER A 542 5.95 -0.47 -28.02
CA SER A 542 5.64 -0.08 -26.64
C SER A 542 5.04 -1.16 -25.73
N ILE A 543 5.77 -1.47 -24.64
CA ILE A 543 5.27 -2.31 -23.54
C ILE A 543 4.16 -1.53 -22.83
N SER A 544 2.90 -1.78 -23.17
CA SER A 544 1.79 -1.22 -22.38
C SER A 544 1.74 -1.92 -21.03
N PHE A 545 1.91 -1.17 -19.94
CA PHE A 545 1.76 -1.71 -18.59
C PHE A 545 0.29 -1.59 -18.17
N PRO A 546 -0.46 -2.70 -18.04
CA PRO A 546 -1.74 -2.64 -17.36
C PRO A 546 -1.53 -2.18 -15.91
N VAL A 547 -2.59 -1.57 -15.34
CA VAL A 547 -2.60 -1.07 -13.96
C VAL A 547 -1.98 -2.11 -13.01
N PRO A 548 -1.03 -1.71 -12.12
CA PRO A 548 -0.27 -2.62 -11.28
C PRO A 548 -1.18 -3.62 -10.57
N ALA A 549 -1.04 -4.88 -10.95
CA ALA A 549 -1.76 -6.00 -10.43
C ALA A 549 -0.97 -6.64 -9.28
N PRO A 550 -1.33 -6.46 -8.00
CA PRO A 550 -0.77 -7.29 -6.96
C PRO A 550 -1.36 -8.70 -7.14
N ALA A 551 -0.53 -9.66 -7.52
CA ALA A 551 -0.95 -10.97 -8.00
C ALA A 551 -1.58 -11.93 -6.96
N ASP A 552 -2.14 -11.41 -5.85
CA ASP A 552 -2.41 -12.20 -4.66
C ASP A 552 -3.58 -11.74 -3.76
N ARG A 553 -4.33 -10.68 -4.09
CA ARG A 553 -4.75 -9.77 -2.98
C ARG A 553 -6.20 -9.55 -2.65
N PHE A 554 -7.17 -9.76 -3.54
CA PHE A 554 -8.57 -9.66 -3.11
C PHE A 554 -8.98 -10.96 -2.45
N ASP A 555 -8.67 -11.06 -1.16
CA ASP A 555 -9.20 -12.12 -0.32
C ASP A 555 -10.62 -11.78 0.14
N ALA A 556 -11.24 -12.79 0.75
CA ALA A 556 -12.54 -12.65 1.37
C ALA A 556 -12.58 -11.43 2.32
N GLY A 557 -11.49 -11.18 3.08
CA GLY A 557 -11.41 -10.11 4.08
C GLY A 557 -11.73 -8.71 3.56
N HIS A 558 -11.53 -8.45 2.28
CA HIS A 558 -11.87 -7.17 1.64
C HIS A 558 -13.37 -6.91 1.57
N PHE A 559 -14.18 -7.96 1.48
CA PHE A 559 -15.64 -7.89 1.34
C PHE A 559 -16.36 -7.83 2.69
N ARG A 560 -15.70 -8.25 3.77
CA ARG A 560 -16.30 -8.34 5.11
C ARG A 560 -16.91 -7.03 5.59
N ALA A 561 -16.24 -5.90 5.37
CA ALA A 561 -16.75 -4.60 5.80
C ALA A 561 -18.02 -4.19 5.04
N PHE A 562 -18.09 -4.49 3.74
CA PHE A 562 -19.27 -4.22 2.91
C PHE A 562 -20.44 -5.12 3.28
N LEU A 563 -20.21 -6.40 3.54
CA LEU A 563 -21.22 -7.33 4.02
C LEU A 563 -21.91 -6.82 5.31
N ILE A 564 -21.10 -6.35 6.27
CA ILE A 564 -21.61 -5.74 7.50
C ILE A 564 -22.34 -4.43 7.19
N ALA A 565 -21.73 -3.53 6.41
CA ALA A 565 -22.29 -2.21 6.14
C ALA A 565 -23.63 -2.30 5.39
N PHE A 566 -23.72 -3.06 4.29
CA PHE A 566 -24.95 -3.20 3.53
C PHE A 566 -26.08 -3.83 4.33
N THR A 567 -25.78 -4.80 5.20
CA THR A 567 -26.78 -5.36 6.12
C THR A 567 -27.34 -4.29 7.06
N LEU A 568 -26.49 -3.39 7.55
CA LEU A 568 -26.89 -2.35 8.50
C LEU A 568 -27.57 -1.13 7.83
N PHE A 569 -27.19 -0.78 6.61
CA PHE A 569 -27.75 0.36 5.88
C PHE A 569 -29.07 0.04 5.18
N ARG A 570 -29.23 -1.18 4.68
CA ARG A 570 -30.40 -1.60 3.89
C ARG A 570 -31.11 -2.75 4.56
N ASP A 571 -30.62 -3.95 4.28
CA ASP A 571 -31.21 -5.20 4.71
C ASP A 571 -30.19 -6.34 4.52
N VAL A 572 -30.41 -7.45 5.21
CA VAL A 572 -29.57 -8.65 5.18
C VAL A 572 -29.43 -9.23 3.77
N ASN A 573 -30.45 -9.09 2.92
CA ASN A 573 -30.41 -9.57 1.53
C ASN A 573 -29.32 -8.87 0.71
N TYR A 574 -29.12 -7.57 0.93
CA TYR A 574 -28.01 -6.83 0.30
C TYR A 574 -26.65 -7.28 0.86
N GLY A 575 -26.59 -7.61 2.15
CA GLY A 575 -25.39 -8.21 2.75
C GLY A 575 -25.04 -9.57 2.16
N LEU A 576 -26.04 -10.42 1.90
CA LEU A 576 -25.84 -11.73 1.27
C LEU A 576 -25.42 -11.63 -0.19
N ARG A 577 -25.93 -10.64 -0.94
CA ARG A 577 -25.47 -10.39 -2.32
C ARG A 577 -23.96 -10.19 -2.41
N VAL A 578 -23.33 -9.69 -1.35
CA VAL A 578 -21.86 -9.57 -1.29
C VAL A 578 -21.18 -10.95 -1.39
N LEU A 579 -21.78 -12.00 -0.85
CA LEU A 579 -21.28 -13.37 -0.98
C LEU A 579 -21.44 -13.90 -2.40
N ASP A 580 -22.57 -13.61 -3.05
CA ASP A 580 -22.79 -13.97 -4.46
C ASP A 580 -21.76 -13.25 -5.35
N ASP A 581 -21.59 -11.94 -5.14
CA ASP A 581 -20.58 -11.13 -5.83
C ASP A 581 -19.15 -11.63 -5.61
N MET A 582 -18.84 -12.23 -4.46
CA MET A 582 -17.54 -12.87 -4.20
C MET A 582 -17.39 -14.17 -5.01
N GLN A 583 -18.45 -14.98 -5.05
CA GLN A 583 -18.45 -16.26 -5.76
C GLN A 583 -18.40 -16.08 -7.28
N ASP A 584 -19.17 -15.13 -7.82
CA ASP A 584 -19.11 -14.69 -9.23
C ASP A 584 -17.70 -14.27 -9.63
N ARG A 585 -16.91 -13.88 -8.62
CA ARG A 585 -15.54 -13.41 -8.73
C ARG A 585 -14.49 -14.48 -8.45
N GLY A 586 -14.89 -15.74 -8.28
CA GLY A 586 -13.98 -16.83 -7.93
C GLY A 586 -13.31 -16.66 -6.56
N ILE A 587 -13.83 -15.77 -5.70
CA ILE A 587 -13.32 -15.54 -4.35
C ILE A 587 -14.17 -16.37 -3.39
N ALA A 588 -13.64 -17.50 -2.96
CA ALA A 588 -14.34 -18.35 -1.99
C ALA A 588 -14.54 -17.62 -0.65
N PRO A 589 -15.76 -17.60 -0.09
CA PRO A 589 -16.01 -16.98 1.20
C PRO A 589 -15.32 -17.76 2.31
N SER A 590 -14.53 -17.05 3.12
CA SER A 590 -13.83 -17.68 4.26
C SER A 590 -14.81 -18.06 5.37
N ALA A 591 -14.42 -19.03 6.20
CA ALA A 591 -15.19 -19.42 7.39
C ALA A 591 -15.49 -18.22 8.30
N GLU A 592 -14.58 -17.24 8.40
CA GLU A 592 -14.80 -16.02 9.19
C GLU A 592 -15.91 -15.12 8.61
N ILE A 593 -16.01 -15.03 7.28
CA ILE A 593 -17.04 -14.23 6.60
C ILE A 593 -18.38 -14.92 6.66
N LEU A 594 -18.43 -16.22 6.41
CA LEU A 594 -19.65 -17.00 6.57
C LEU A 594 -20.14 -16.95 8.02
N SER A 595 -19.24 -17.02 9.01
CA SER A 595 -19.60 -16.81 10.42
C SER A 595 -20.15 -15.41 10.69
N THR A 596 -19.62 -14.39 10.01
CA THR A 596 -20.11 -13.01 10.11
C THR A 596 -21.49 -12.88 9.47
N ALA A 597 -21.71 -13.48 8.31
CA ALA A 597 -22.99 -13.49 7.60
C ALA A 597 -24.05 -14.27 8.38
N ALA A 598 -23.72 -15.44 8.93
CA ALA A 598 -24.59 -16.21 9.80
C ALA A 598 -25.03 -15.41 11.03
N ALA A 599 -24.10 -14.68 11.66
CA ALA A 599 -24.42 -13.81 12.80
C ALA A 599 -25.34 -12.64 12.42
N LEU A 600 -25.15 -12.05 11.24
CA LEU A 600 -26.01 -11.00 10.72
C LEU A 600 -27.41 -11.53 10.36
N GLN A 601 -27.49 -12.73 9.78
CA GLN A 601 -28.76 -13.44 9.52
C GLN A 601 -29.51 -13.76 10.81
N ALA A 602 -28.81 -14.24 11.84
CA ALA A 602 -29.39 -14.48 13.15
C ALA A 602 -30.00 -13.19 13.74
N ARG A 603 -29.27 -12.07 13.63
CA ARG A 603 -29.65 -10.80 14.23
C ARG A 603 -30.75 -10.06 13.46
N TYR A 604 -30.70 -10.05 12.13
CA TYR A 604 -31.55 -9.19 11.30
C TYR A 604 -32.41 -9.94 10.27
N GLY A 605 -32.13 -11.21 9.97
CA GLY A 605 -32.67 -11.93 8.81
C GLY A 605 -33.53 -13.15 9.14
N GLU A 606 -33.15 -14.34 8.69
CA GLU A 606 -33.86 -15.59 8.98
C GLU A 606 -33.04 -16.50 9.91
N PRO A 607 -33.56 -16.84 11.11
CA PRO A 607 -32.84 -17.72 12.05
C PRO A 607 -32.49 -19.09 11.45
N ALA A 608 -33.38 -19.66 10.65
CA ALA A 608 -33.15 -20.95 9.99
C ALA A 608 -31.98 -20.89 8.99
N LEU A 609 -31.86 -19.79 8.24
CA LEU A 609 -30.73 -19.59 7.34
C LEU A 609 -29.42 -19.40 8.11
N ALA A 610 -29.45 -18.69 9.24
CA ALA A 610 -28.27 -18.54 10.10
C ALA A 610 -27.72 -19.89 10.60
N LEU A 611 -28.60 -20.81 10.99
CA LEU A 611 -28.21 -22.18 11.40
C LEU A 611 -27.60 -22.97 10.24
N ARG A 612 -28.21 -22.91 9.04
CA ARG A 612 -27.65 -23.54 7.84
C ARG A 612 -26.24 -23.00 7.51
N MET A 613 -26.04 -21.69 7.60
CA MET A 613 -24.73 -21.08 7.38
C MET A 613 -23.70 -21.51 8.44
N LEU A 614 -24.13 -21.68 9.70
CA LEU A 614 -23.28 -22.19 10.77
C LEU A 614 -22.85 -23.65 10.53
N ASP A 615 -23.74 -24.49 10.01
CA ASP A 615 -23.41 -25.86 9.58
C ASP A 615 -22.40 -25.89 8.42
N ILE A 616 -22.53 -24.98 7.45
CA ILE A 616 -21.55 -24.82 6.36
C ILE A 616 -20.18 -24.40 6.93
N VAL A 617 -20.15 -23.43 7.85
CA VAL A 617 -18.91 -23.01 8.54
C VAL A 617 -18.26 -24.19 9.25
N ARG A 618 -19.05 -25.03 9.93
CA ARG A 618 -18.57 -26.26 10.58
C ARG A 618 -17.91 -27.19 9.57
N GLY A 619 -18.62 -27.54 8.50
CA GLY A 619 -18.10 -28.43 7.46
C GLY A 619 -16.81 -27.92 6.80
N LEU A 620 -16.70 -26.60 6.57
CA LEU A 620 -15.47 -26.00 6.04
C LEU A 620 -14.29 -26.11 7.00
N LEU A 621 -14.51 -25.83 8.30
CA LEU A 621 -13.45 -25.95 9.31
C LEU A 621 -13.06 -27.41 9.57
N GLU A 622 -13.96 -28.37 9.36
CA GLU A 622 -13.66 -29.80 9.41
C GLU A 622 -12.83 -30.27 8.23
N ARG A 623 -13.20 -29.88 6.99
CA ARG A 623 -12.43 -30.19 5.79
C ARG A 623 -11.02 -29.61 5.85
N ASN A 624 -10.89 -28.35 6.26
CA ASN A 624 -9.57 -27.70 6.37
C ASN A 624 -8.67 -28.42 7.38
N ALA A 625 -9.23 -28.89 8.50
CA ALA A 625 -8.47 -29.67 9.47
C ALA A 625 -8.06 -31.05 8.93
N ALA A 626 -8.88 -31.70 8.11
CA ALA A 626 -8.52 -32.97 7.48
C ALA A 626 -7.36 -32.80 6.47
N VAL A 627 -7.37 -31.70 5.71
CA VAL A 627 -6.28 -31.36 4.77
C VAL A 627 -4.98 -31.05 5.53
N GLU A 628 -5.05 -30.33 6.65
CA GLU A 628 -3.88 -30.03 7.50
C GLU A 628 -3.29 -31.30 8.13
N VAL A 629 -4.13 -32.21 8.65
CA VAL A 629 -3.68 -33.48 9.25
C VAL A 629 -2.99 -34.39 8.23
N GLY A 630 -3.53 -34.51 7.01
CA GLY A 630 -2.92 -35.34 5.96
C GLY A 630 -1.53 -34.85 5.52
N LEU A 631 -1.21 -33.57 5.72
CA LEU A 631 0.11 -33.01 5.46
C LEU A 631 1.09 -33.18 6.63
N LEU A 632 0.58 -33.42 7.85
CA LEU A 632 1.35 -33.40 9.10
C LEU A 632 1.51 -34.77 9.79
N GLU A 633 0.86 -35.84 9.33
CA GLU A 633 1.02 -37.19 9.90
C GLU A 633 2.45 -37.76 9.81
N VAL A 634 3.36 -37.09 9.09
CA VAL A 634 4.79 -37.43 9.05
C VAL A 634 5.58 -36.79 10.20
N GLU A 635 5.04 -35.78 10.90
CA GLU A 635 5.74 -35.03 11.96
C GLU A 635 5.11 -35.25 13.35
N VAL A 636 5.76 -36.10 14.15
CA VAL A 636 5.36 -36.50 15.51
C VAL A 636 5.37 -35.29 16.47
N GLY A 637 4.22 -34.66 16.70
CA GLY A 637 4.01 -33.76 17.86
C GLY A 637 3.22 -32.46 17.66
N VAL A 638 2.79 -32.09 16.44
CA VAL A 638 2.17 -30.77 16.16
C VAL A 638 0.64 -30.72 16.40
N GLY A 639 -0.02 -31.87 16.55
CA GLY A 639 -1.50 -31.97 16.48
C GLY A 639 -2.30 -31.25 17.57
N VAL A 640 -1.73 -30.96 18.75
CA VAL A 640 -2.50 -30.34 19.85
C VAL A 640 -2.88 -28.88 19.53
N GLY A 641 -1.99 -28.13 18.89
CA GLY A 641 -2.19 -26.69 18.65
C GLY A 641 -3.25 -26.37 17.59
N GLU A 642 -3.31 -27.15 16.50
CA GLU A 642 -4.29 -26.95 15.43
C GLU A 642 -5.72 -27.27 15.87
N ARG A 643 -5.89 -28.35 16.64
CA ARG A 643 -7.20 -28.70 17.21
C ARG A 643 -7.74 -27.56 18.06
N THR A 644 -6.90 -26.92 18.87
CA THR A 644 -7.29 -25.75 19.67
C THR A 644 -7.68 -24.55 18.79
N LYS A 645 -6.93 -24.26 17.71
CA LYS A 645 -7.25 -23.16 16.78
C LYS A 645 -8.59 -23.41 16.06
N LYS A 646 -8.85 -24.63 15.61
CA LYS A 646 -10.14 -25.03 15.01
C LYS A 646 -11.29 -24.82 15.98
N GLN A 647 -11.16 -25.35 17.20
CA GLN A 647 -12.16 -25.20 18.25
C GLN A 647 -12.40 -23.73 18.59
N GLN A 648 -11.36 -22.90 18.64
CA GLN A 648 -11.48 -21.47 18.90
C GLN A 648 -12.23 -20.73 17.78
N ARG A 649 -11.99 -21.08 16.50
CA ARG A 649 -12.72 -20.52 15.35
C ARG A 649 -14.20 -20.91 15.36
N LEU A 650 -14.51 -22.17 15.68
CA LEU A 650 -15.88 -22.64 15.84
C LEU A 650 -16.57 -21.93 17.01
N LEU A 651 -15.94 -21.92 18.19
CA LEU A 651 -16.45 -21.23 19.38
C LEU A 651 -16.82 -19.78 19.07
N PHE A 652 -15.95 -19.08 18.33
CA PHE A 652 -16.21 -17.72 17.88
C PHE A 652 -17.42 -17.60 16.94
N ALA A 653 -17.60 -18.55 16.00
CA ALA A 653 -18.75 -18.59 15.10
C ALA A 653 -20.06 -18.83 15.87
N TYR A 654 -20.11 -19.86 16.71
CA TYR A 654 -21.26 -20.17 17.56
C TYR A 654 -21.62 -18.99 18.47
N THR A 655 -20.64 -18.40 19.15
CA THR A 655 -20.85 -17.25 20.04
C THR A 655 -21.48 -16.06 19.31
N ARG A 656 -21.07 -15.80 18.07
CA ARG A 656 -21.63 -14.71 17.26
C ARG A 656 -23.06 -14.97 16.81
N VAL A 657 -23.35 -16.18 16.34
CA VAL A 657 -24.71 -16.58 15.92
C VAL A 657 -25.65 -16.58 17.12
N LEU A 658 -25.22 -17.20 18.22
CA LEU A 658 -25.96 -17.23 19.49
C LEU A 658 -26.28 -15.81 19.94
N ARG A 659 -25.29 -14.91 19.95
CA ARG A 659 -25.51 -13.51 20.30
C ARG A 659 -26.53 -12.83 19.38
N GLY A 660 -26.46 -13.07 18.07
CA GLY A 660 -27.43 -12.51 17.13
C GLY A 660 -28.87 -12.96 17.40
N LEU A 661 -29.07 -14.25 17.73
CA LEU A 661 -30.38 -14.80 18.07
C LEU A 661 -30.91 -14.25 19.40
N VAL A 662 -30.02 -14.14 20.39
CA VAL A 662 -30.32 -13.57 21.71
C VAL A 662 -30.70 -12.08 21.60
N ASP A 663 -29.92 -11.30 20.84
CA ASP A 663 -30.19 -9.87 20.59
C ASP A 663 -31.56 -9.65 19.92
N ARG A 664 -32.05 -10.63 19.14
CA ARG A 664 -33.35 -10.60 18.46
C ARG A 664 -34.51 -11.13 19.32
N GLY A 665 -34.23 -11.92 20.36
CA GLY A 665 -35.25 -12.59 21.18
C GLY A 665 -35.73 -13.95 20.65
N GLU A 666 -35.01 -14.57 19.71
CA GLU A 666 -35.33 -15.89 19.15
C GLU A 666 -34.83 -17.01 20.10
N LEU A 667 -35.47 -17.13 21.26
CA LEU A 667 -34.97 -17.96 22.38
C LEU A 667 -34.88 -19.46 22.03
N LYS A 668 -35.81 -19.99 21.22
CA LYS A 668 -35.82 -21.41 20.84
C LYS A 668 -34.57 -21.79 20.05
N GLN A 669 -34.25 -21.01 19.03
CA GLN A 669 -33.08 -21.20 18.18
C GLN A 669 -31.80 -20.88 18.95
N ALA A 670 -31.82 -19.86 19.82
CA ALA A 670 -30.69 -19.55 20.69
C ALA A 670 -30.36 -20.73 21.61
N ARG A 671 -31.37 -21.37 22.23
CA ARG A 671 -31.20 -22.58 23.04
C ARG A 671 -30.61 -23.72 22.23
N GLN A 672 -31.10 -23.95 21.01
CA GLN A 672 -30.54 -24.96 20.12
C GLN A 672 -29.05 -24.71 19.83
N VAL A 673 -28.65 -23.47 19.54
CA VAL A 673 -27.23 -23.13 19.32
C VAL A 673 -26.40 -23.30 20.60
N ALA A 674 -26.97 -22.98 21.77
CA ALA A 674 -26.33 -23.21 23.06
C ALA A 674 -26.13 -24.71 23.32
N GLU A 675 -27.13 -25.55 23.06
CA GLU A 675 -27.02 -27.01 23.18
C GLU A 675 -25.93 -27.57 22.25
N LEU A 676 -25.89 -27.11 21.00
CA LEU A 676 -24.83 -27.47 20.05
C LEU A 676 -23.44 -27.02 20.53
N LEU A 677 -23.35 -25.83 21.14
CA LEU A 677 -22.10 -25.33 21.71
C LEU A 677 -21.58 -26.26 22.84
N HIS A 678 -22.48 -26.73 23.71
CA HIS A 678 -22.13 -27.66 24.80
C HIS A 678 -21.82 -29.06 24.26
N SER A 679 -22.67 -29.62 23.41
CA SER A 679 -22.55 -31.00 22.93
C SER A 679 -21.39 -31.17 21.94
N HIS A 680 -21.18 -30.22 21.02
CA HIS A 680 -20.16 -30.35 19.98
C HIS A 680 -18.78 -29.85 20.40
N LEU A 681 -18.70 -28.73 21.12
CA LEU A 681 -17.41 -28.16 21.52
C LEU A 681 -17.00 -28.55 22.94
N GLY A 682 -17.87 -29.22 23.70
CA GLY A 682 -17.63 -29.48 25.13
C GLY A 682 -17.47 -28.18 25.92
N TYR A 683 -18.09 -27.08 25.46
CA TYR A 683 -17.96 -25.79 26.12
C TYR A 683 -18.69 -25.84 27.46
N VAL A 684 -17.99 -25.51 28.55
CA VAL A 684 -18.55 -25.44 29.90
C VAL A 684 -18.36 -24.02 30.41
N GLU A 685 -19.46 -23.35 30.76
CA GLU A 685 -19.42 -22.00 31.32
C GLU A 685 -18.52 -21.94 32.57
N GLY A 686 -17.62 -20.97 32.62
CA GLY A 686 -16.67 -20.81 33.74
C GLY A 686 -15.56 -21.88 33.83
N GLY A 687 -15.58 -22.89 32.95
CA GLY A 687 -14.59 -23.97 32.89
C GLY A 687 -13.16 -23.45 32.68
N GLY A 688 -12.18 -24.05 33.35
CA GLY A 688 -10.79 -23.59 33.36
C GLY A 688 -10.04 -23.71 32.02
N GLY A 689 -10.51 -24.54 31.08
CA GLY A 689 -9.76 -24.90 29.87
C GLY A 689 -9.93 -23.97 28.66
N SER A 690 -11.06 -23.25 28.54
CA SER A 690 -11.34 -22.35 27.41
C SER A 690 -12.27 -21.23 27.85
N ARG A 691 -11.74 -20.29 28.63
CA ARG A 691 -12.51 -19.13 29.12
C ARG A 691 -12.69 -18.10 28.01
N ASP A 692 -13.70 -18.29 27.17
CA ASP A 692 -14.20 -17.19 26.35
C ASP A 692 -15.28 -16.42 27.12
N ALA A 693 -14.86 -15.37 27.82
CA ALA A 693 -15.75 -14.50 28.58
C ALA A 693 -16.92 -13.92 27.75
N ARG A 694 -16.81 -13.92 26.42
CA ARG A 694 -17.89 -13.48 25.53
C ARG A 694 -18.98 -14.55 25.40
N ALA A 695 -18.59 -15.82 25.28
CA ALA A 695 -19.53 -16.93 25.23
C ALA A 695 -20.28 -17.05 26.56
N ASP A 696 -19.56 -16.98 27.69
CA ASP A 696 -20.16 -16.97 29.04
C ASP A 696 -21.18 -15.84 29.20
N ALA A 697 -20.83 -14.61 28.80
CA ALA A 697 -21.75 -13.48 28.93
C ALA A 697 -23.01 -13.61 28.05
N VAL A 698 -22.89 -14.19 26.85
CA VAL A 698 -24.04 -14.43 25.97
C VAL A 698 -24.95 -15.51 26.53
N LEU A 699 -24.39 -16.59 27.08
CA LEU A 699 -25.17 -17.67 27.71
C LEU A 699 -25.86 -17.22 28.99
N GLN A 700 -25.17 -16.43 29.82
CA GLN A 700 -25.78 -15.79 31.00
C GLN A 700 -26.93 -14.87 30.58
N PHE A 701 -26.77 -14.10 29.51
CA PHE A 701 -27.83 -13.24 29.01
C PHE A 701 -29.02 -14.03 28.43
N LEU A 702 -28.76 -15.15 27.74
CA LEU A 702 -29.82 -16.07 27.30
C LEU A 702 -30.64 -16.59 28.49
N ARG A 703 -30.00 -17.08 29.55
CA ARG A 703 -30.70 -17.54 30.77
C ARG A 703 -31.49 -16.43 31.44
N LEU A 704 -30.94 -15.21 31.45
CA LEU A 704 -31.63 -14.05 32.01
C LEU A 704 -32.93 -13.74 31.24
N LEU A 705 -32.91 -13.82 29.91
CA LEU A 705 -34.09 -13.65 29.07
C LEU A 705 -35.10 -14.78 29.23
N GLU A 706 -34.64 -16.02 29.45
CA GLU A 706 -35.53 -17.15 29.74
C GLU A 706 -36.28 -16.97 31.08
N VAL A 707 -35.63 -16.39 32.09
CA VAL A 707 -36.23 -16.17 33.42
C VAL A 707 -37.07 -14.89 33.48
N LYS A 708 -36.53 -13.77 32.99
CA LYS A 708 -37.15 -12.43 33.13
C LYS A 708 -37.99 -12.02 31.91
N GLY A 709 -38.02 -12.85 30.88
CA GLY A 709 -38.67 -12.56 29.61
C GLY A 709 -37.98 -11.43 28.83
N PRO A 710 -38.65 -10.89 27.78
CA PRO A 710 -38.07 -9.87 26.89
C PRO A 710 -37.77 -8.53 27.58
N SER A 711 -38.16 -8.36 28.84
CA SER A 711 -37.89 -7.16 29.64
C SER A 711 -36.45 -7.11 30.18
N ALA A 712 -35.71 -8.23 30.11
CA ALA A 712 -34.34 -8.31 30.59
C ALA A 712 -33.42 -7.35 29.82
N LYS A 713 -32.76 -6.44 30.53
CA LYS A 713 -31.73 -5.58 29.93
C LYS A 713 -30.41 -6.36 29.86
N PRO A 714 -29.70 -6.35 28.72
CA PRO A 714 -28.36 -6.90 28.66
C PRO A 714 -27.45 -6.13 29.63
N GLU A 715 -26.58 -6.84 30.33
CA GLU A 715 -25.43 -6.16 30.92
C GLU A 715 -24.64 -5.47 29.80
N PRO A 716 -24.11 -4.26 30.04
CA PRO A 716 -23.33 -3.54 29.06
C PRO A 716 -22.02 -4.28 28.79
N LEU A 717 -22.08 -5.30 27.92
CA LEU A 717 -20.94 -5.88 27.26
C LEU A 717 -20.26 -4.74 26.50
N LYS A 718 -19.00 -4.44 26.85
CA LYS A 718 -18.17 -3.59 26.00
C LYS A 718 -18.27 -4.16 24.59
N ASP A 719 -18.91 -3.40 23.71
CA ASP A 719 -19.40 -3.94 22.45
C ASP A 719 -18.25 -4.11 21.46
N TYR A 720 -17.48 -5.20 21.64
CA TYR A 720 -16.26 -5.46 20.88
C TYR A 720 -16.54 -6.02 19.48
N PHE A 721 -17.79 -6.37 19.17
CA PHE A 721 -18.11 -7.10 17.93
C PHE A 721 -18.33 -6.17 16.74
N TYR A 722 -18.95 -5.00 16.96
CA TYR A 722 -19.25 -4.06 15.87
C TYR A 722 -19.16 -2.62 16.39
N PRO A 723 -17.97 -1.98 16.33
CA PRO A 723 -17.86 -0.55 16.63
C PRO A 723 -18.76 0.33 15.74
N PHE A 724 -19.25 -0.19 14.60
CA PHE A 724 -20.29 0.43 13.77
C PHE A 724 -21.58 0.75 14.55
N LEU A 725 -21.93 -0.05 15.56
CA LEU A 725 -23.16 0.09 16.35
C LEU A 725 -23.03 1.09 17.50
N LYS A 726 -21.83 1.63 17.75
CA LYS A 726 -21.63 2.64 18.78
C LYS A 726 -22.18 3.98 18.27
N LYS A 727 -23.50 4.16 18.47
CA LYS A 727 -24.31 5.37 18.22
C LYS A 727 -23.71 6.35 17.19
N ARG A 728 -24.11 6.21 15.92
CA ARG A 728 -24.43 7.40 15.11
C ARG A 728 -25.48 8.21 15.88
N ASP A 729 -25.47 9.53 15.70
CA ASP A 729 -26.36 10.45 16.42
C ASP A 729 -27.77 9.86 16.59
N PRO A 730 -28.34 9.89 17.81
CA PRO A 730 -29.64 9.28 18.11
C PRO A 730 -30.75 9.75 17.16
N GLU A 731 -30.60 10.89 16.50
CA GLU A 731 -31.50 11.43 15.50
C GLU A 731 -31.69 10.52 14.26
N VAL A 732 -30.64 9.81 13.80
CA VAL A 732 -30.74 8.96 12.60
C VAL A 732 -31.45 7.63 12.89
N CYS A 733 -31.26 7.05 14.07
CA CYS A 733 -32.01 5.86 14.52
C CYS A 733 -33.46 6.21 14.90
N LEU A 734 -33.72 7.44 15.33
CA LEU A 734 -35.08 7.94 15.54
C LEU A 734 -35.86 7.93 14.21
N PHE A 735 -35.24 8.29 13.08
CA PHE A 735 -35.92 8.31 11.78
C PHE A 735 -36.33 6.92 11.26
N SER A 736 -35.51 5.87 11.41
CA SER A 736 -35.87 4.52 10.97
C SER A 736 -36.95 3.88 11.85
N ASN A 737 -36.92 4.17 13.16
CA ASN A 737 -37.93 3.70 14.10
C ASN A 737 -39.22 4.52 14.02
N LEU A 738 -39.16 5.83 13.79
CA LEU A 738 -40.34 6.68 13.50
C LEU A 738 -41.03 6.23 12.22
N LYS A 739 -40.29 5.89 11.16
CA LYS A 739 -40.87 5.41 9.91
C LYS A 739 -41.61 4.07 10.08
N LYS A 740 -41.10 3.17 10.94
CA LYS A 740 -41.78 1.92 11.31
C LYS A 740 -42.98 2.17 12.23
N CYS A 741 -42.89 3.08 13.20
CA CYS A 741 -44.01 3.42 14.08
C CYS A 741 -45.13 4.18 13.34
N LEU A 742 -44.82 5.03 12.37
CA LEU A 742 -45.80 5.80 11.60
C LEU A 742 -46.60 4.97 10.60
N LEU A 743 -46.14 3.76 10.25
CA LEU A 743 -46.89 2.83 9.38
C LEU A 743 -47.98 2.05 10.14
N TYR A 744 -48.03 2.14 11.46
CA TYR A 744 -49.00 1.40 12.29
C TYR A 744 -50.08 2.27 12.95
N PHE A 745 -50.12 3.59 12.69
CA PHE A 745 -51.17 4.45 13.23
C PHE A 745 -52.18 4.87 12.16
N PRO A 746 -53.49 4.68 12.39
CA PRO A 746 -54.52 5.27 11.54
C PRO A 746 -54.48 6.80 11.63
N PRO A 747 -54.80 7.54 10.54
CA PRO A 747 -54.71 9.01 10.49
C PRO A 747 -55.54 9.76 11.54
N SER A 748 -56.49 9.09 12.19
CA SER A 748 -57.44 9.67 13.15
C SER A 748 -56.90 9.87 14.57
N SER A 749 -55.68 9.41 14.90
CA SER A 749 -55.17 9.42 16.28
C SER A 749 -54.08 10.47 16.58
N ILE A 750 -53.82 11.41 15.67
CA ILE A 750 -52.68 12.35 15.76
C ILE A 750 -52.93 13.53 16.74
N SER A 751 -54.16 13.74 17.22
CA SER A 751 -54.50 14.89 18.09
C SER A 751 -54.21 14.71 19.58
N LYS A 752 -53.65 13.56 20.01
CA LYS A 752 -53.35 13.29 21.43
C LYS A 752 -51.96 12.66 21.62
N LEU A 753 -50.90 13.43 21.37
CA LEU A 753 -49.53 13.04 21.76
C LEU A 753 -49.08 13.88 22.97
N PRO A 754 -48.52 13.28 24.03
CA PRO A 754 -48.05 14.00 25.20
C PRO A 754 -46.74 14.75 24.92
N SER A 755 -46.62 15.96 25.47
CA SER A 755 -45.40 16.78 25.43
C SER A 755 -44.30 16.16 26.28
N PHE A 756 -43.09 15.99 25.73
CA PHE A 756 -41.92 15.54 26.49
C PHE A 756 -40.96 16.71 26.77
N PRO A 757 -40.47 16.89 28.01
CA PRO A 757 -39.47 17.88 28.32
C PRO A 757 -38.06 17.36 27.99
N VAL A 758 -37.32 18.12 27.18
CA VAL A 758 -35.87 17.94 27.01
C VAL A 758 -35.22 19.29 27.30
N GLY A 759 -34.46 19.39 28.39
CA GLY A 759 -33.61 20.56 28.68
C GLY A 759 -34.35 21.86 29.03
N GLY A 760 -35.47 21.80 29.75
CA GLY A 760 -36.09 22.99 30.37
C GLY A 760 -36.86 23.91 29.42
N LYS A 761 -37.17 23.49 28.18
CA LYS A 761 -38.10 24.20 27.28
C LYS A 761 -39.13 23.24 26.68
N THR A 762 -40.39 23.63 26.70
CA THR A 762 -41.52 22.95 26.06
C THR A 762 -41.58 23.35 24.58
N PHE A 763 -41.47 22.38 23.67
CA PHE A 763 -41.71 22.59 22.25
C PHE A 763 -43.05 21.95 21.85
N CYS A 764 -43.95 22.75 21.26
CA CYS A 764 -45.14 22.27 20.57
C CYS A 764 -44.80 22.09 19.08
N TYR A 765 -45.00 20.89 18.53
CA TYR A 765 -44.87 20.64 17.09
C TYR A 765 -46.15 21.07 16.38
N ALA A 766 -46.07 22.12 15.56
CA ALA A 766 -47.04 22.35 14.50
C ALA A 766 -46.61 21.54 13.27
N PHE A 767 -47.42 20.54 12.88
CA PHE A 767 -47.18 19.71 11.71
C PHE A 767 -47.51 20.49 10.43
N ILE A 768 -46.50 20.83 9.63
CA ILE A 768 -46.68 21.18 8.21
C ILE A 768 -45.95 20.13 7.38
N ARG A 769 -46.67 19.56 6.41
CA ARG A 769 -46.22 18.52 5.47
C ARG A 769 -44.99 19.02 4.70
N TRP A 770 -43.85 18.37 4.89
CA TRP A 770 -42.55 18.83 4.38
C TRP A 770 -42.06 17.97 3.21
N ASP A 771 -41.83 18.59 2.06
CA ASP A 771 -41.13 18.02 0.90
C ASP A 771 -39.70 18.60 0.83
N SER A 772 -38.69 17.73 0.79
CA SER A 772 -37.34 18.00 1.27
C SER A 772 -36.35 18.52 0.21
N ARG A 773 -36.79 19.15 -0.88
CA ARG A 773 -35.87 19.51 -1.99
C ARG A 773 -35.74 20.98 -2.39
N ARG A 774 -36.38 21.98 -1.73
CA ARG A 774 -36.30 23.37 -2.23
C ARG A 774 -36.02 24.55 -1.27
N VAL A 775 -35.78 24.35 0.03
CA VAL A 775 -35.79 25.51 0.98
C VAL A 775 -34.48 25.75 1.76
N VAL A 776 -33.34 25.20 1.34
CA VAL A 776 -32.06 25.45 2.06
C VAL A 776 -31.53 26.89 1.84
N ARG A 777 -31.93 27.58 0.76
CA ARG A 777 -31.50 28.98 0.50
C ARG A 777 -32.36 30.07 1.19
N PRO A 778 -33.71 30.01 1.20
CA PRO A 778 -34.51 31.09 1.80
C PRO A 778 -34.37 31.17 3.34
N LEU A 779 -34.15 30.03 4.01
CA LEU A 779 -34.05 29.98 5.47
C LEU A 779 -32.79 30.66 6.01
N ALA A 780 -31.66 30.55 5.27
CA ALA A 780 -30.41 31.23 5.62
C ALA A 780 -30.51 32.75 5.44
N GLN A 781 -31.39 33.22 4.55
CA GLN A 781 -31.64 34.64 4.31
C GLN A 781 -32.57 35.22 5.39
N LEU A 782 -33.58 34.46 5.83
CA LEU A 782 -34.50 34.83 6.90
C LEU A 782 -33.79 34.95 8.27
N ILE A 783 -32.84 34.06 8.55
CA ILE A 783 -32.04 34.09 9.78
C ILE A 783 -31.06 35.28 9.77
N LYS A 784 -30.61 35.73 8.60
CA LYS A 784 -29.80 36.96 8.49
C LYS A 784 -30.62 38.23 8.70
N THR A 785 -31.86 38.28 8.23
CA THR A 785 -32.74 39.44 8.44
C THR A 785 -33.27 39.56 9.87
N LEU A 786 -33.51 38.44 10.55
CA LEU A 786 -34.00 38.44 11.94
C LEU A 786 -32.91 38.83 12.96
N ASN A 787 -31.62 38.66 12.63
CA ASN A 787 -30.51 39.04 13.50
C ASN A 787 -30.01 40.49 13.30
N ALA A 788 -30.63 41.26 12.40
CA ALA A 788 -30.19 42.63 12.06
C ALA A 788 -31.06 43.75 12.65
N ALA A 789 -32.07 43.45 13.47
CA ALA A 789 -32.92 44.48 14.08
C ALA A 789 -32.46 44.81 15.51
N PRO A 790 -32.15 46.09 15.83
CA PRO A 790 -31.80 46.50 17.18
C PRO A 790 -33.05 46.65 18.05
N GLY A 791 -32.94 46.18 19.29
CA GLY A 791 -34.04 46.13 20.25
C GLY A 791 -34.56 47.50 20.67
N SER A 792 -35.86 47.56 20.94
CA SER A 792 -36.44 48.59 21.80
C SER A 792 -37.56 47.99 22.66
N HIS A 793 -37.38 48.18 23.96
CA HIS A 793 -38.34 48.33 25.05
C HIS A 793 -39.54 47.37 25.20
N ALA A 794 -39.48 46.63 26.31
CA ALA A 794 -40.64 46.20 27.07
C ALA A 794 -41.23 47.38 27.87
N ASN A 795 -42.56 47.46 27.94
CA ASN A 795 -43.32 47.83 29.15
C ASN A 795 -44.81 47.48 28.96
N SER A 796 -45.36 46.79 29.98
CA SER A 796 -46.78 46.67 30.43
C SER A 796 -47.87 46.47 29.36
N LEU A 797 -48.68 45.41 29.37
CA LEU A 797 -49.51 44.85 30.45
C LEU A 797 -49.78 43.37 30.19
#